data_AF-A0A0E3RB87-F1
#
_entry.id   AF-A0A0E3RB87-F1
#
_cell.length_a   1.000
_cell.length_b   1.000
_cell.length_c   1.000
_cell.angle_alpha   90.00
_cell.angle_beta   90.00
_cell.angle_gamma   90.00
#
_symmetry.space_group_name_H-M   'P 1'
#
loop_
_entity.id
_entity.type
_entity.pdbx_description
1 polymer ?
#
loop_
_entity_poly.entity_id
_entity_poly.type
_entity_poly.pdbx_seq_one_letter_code
_entity_poly.pdbx_strand_id
1 'polypeptide(L)'
;MRKILIFLIVLIFIFIISISATSSAKEITVDDGSGADFRSIQEAVNNSVPGDTIIVMPGIYTENVLVNITGLTIKSESNNGDAQVKPLNESVSTFLITANSTTISGLNITGASKMNHKNAIFAYSKRNNVTGNTIENGSIFLGSYMPSNLKIIFHGDMNNVTGNIIENGSIFLGSEISGNLIAENKISNGEGVHISCCGGNNTVSGNTISNCSTGISEGDQGADIRNNRITDCDCGIWLSMSSSGIENNTILNCDVGIILGDACTVDIINNTITSCTECGIFNRGNYDRRRIYNNYFNNSLNVKFGPGEGGNIWNSSLASGSNIADGPYIGGNFWAKPDGTGFSQICVDLDRNGIGDLPYNIYENEFDYLPLVSMSSLQNSVTPTANFTASVTNGPAPLVVKFSDLSKNAVAWNWDFDNDGISDSTEQNPVHVYRAQGNYTVNLTASNGFNTNSKLANISVEKRVSSTWPFICIIGGTVSVIDTATGLVITKVKVGRSMPEGVAVTPDGKKAYVPDRWGVNVSVVDTATNTVIDTVKVGSDPYGVAISPDGKKVYVANSGSNNISIINTDANTVTATVPVGISPTGVAVAPDGSKVYVANSGSYPSYEGTVSVIDTATSMVTATVHVGNHPSRVAVTPDGKKVYVANWGHYVSVVDTATNTVTATVDVDNSPDEIVVNPTGTKVYVAGMKKGYAAGTDDGFVSAIGTSNNTIIATMDIVGGSPIGLAVTPDGKTVYVANSNISGNSTLSVIDTSNDTVSATVNIETPGGLAIIPDPESVFPVANFSSNVSEGFAPLSVQFTDSSENTTGWNWNFGDGAASKEQNPAHTYLSPGNYTACLIVNNPDGTDSKFTTITVLESSSGDDSQSSGGSSKGGSSGG
;
A
#
# COMPACT_ATOMS: atom_id res chain seq x y z
N MET A 1 -23.55 57.02 42.90
CA MET A 1 -24.32 57.96 42.03
C MET A 1 -23.96 59.39 42.44
N ARG A 2 -23.48 60.24 41.48
CA ARG A 2 -23.44 61.74 41.48
C ARG A 2 -22.92 62.52 42.72
N LYS A 3 -22.25 63.68 42.62
CA LYS A 3 -21.48 64.39 41.56
C LYS A 3 -20.75 65.58 42.24
N ILE A 4 -19.45 65.78 41.92
CA ILE A 4 -18.84 67.02 41.37
C ILE A 4 -19.20 68.40 41.99
N LEU A 5 -18.20 69.22 42.40
CA LEU A 5 -17.78 70.51 41.75
C LEU A 5 -16.76 71.37 42.59
N ILE A 6 -15.52 71.51 42.09
CA ILE A 6 -14.64 72.71 41.95
C ILE A 6 -14.66 73.85 43.02
N PHE A 7 -13.49 74.21 43.61
CA PHE A 7 -12.91 75.58 43.57
C PHE A 7 -11.37 75.60 43.81
N LEU A 8 -10.74 76.79 43.77
CA LEU A 8 -9.55 77.04 42.93
C LEU A 8 -8.77 78.37 43.26
N ILE A 9 -7.43 78.28 43.32
CA ILE A 9 -6.39 79.34 43.04
C ILE A 9 -6.01 80.45 44.08
N VAL A 10 -4.73 80.89 43.95
CA VAL A 10 -3.91 82.03 44.50
C VAL A 10 -3.00 81.68 45.70
N LEU A 11 -1.65 81.62 45.69
CA LEU A 11 -0.51 82.16 44.89
C LEU A 11 0.19 83.41 45.49
N ILE A 12 1.53 83.48 45.30
CA ILE A 12 2.57 84.52 45.61
C ILE A 12 3.61 84.01 46.63
N PHE A 13 4.78 83.50 46.21
CA PHE A 13 5.97 84.14 45.58
C PHE A 13 6.78 85.10 46.48
N ILE A 14 7.99 84.65 46.85
CA ILE A 14 9.19 85.52 46.83
C ILE A 14 10.26 84.81 45.98
N PHE A 15 10.77 85.56 45.01
CA PHE A 15 11.79 85.16 44.05
C PHE A 15 13.19 85.19 44.71
N ILE A 16 13.94 84.09 44.63
CA ILE A 16 15.40 84.16 44.52
C ILE A 16 15.76 83.54 43.17
N ILE A 17 16.49 84.31 42.36
CA ILE A 17 16.98 83.89 41.05
C ILE A 17 18.17 82.94 41.29
N SER A 18 17.89 81.66 41.51
CA SER A 18 18.81 80.61 41.10
C SER A 18 18.41 80.22 39.68
N ILE A 19 19.24 80.62 38.71
CA ILE A 19 19.07 80.32 37.29
C ILE A 19 18.73 78.84 37.16
N SER A 20 17.53 78.54 36.66
CA SER A 20 17.18 77.21 36.16
C SER A 20 17.96 77.00 34.88
N ALA A 21 19.25 76.68 35.04
CA ALA A 21 19.97 75.96 34.02
C ALA A 21 19.23 74.62 33.88
N THR A 22 18.40 74.51 32.85
CA THR A 22 18.43 73.31 32.04
C THR A 22 19.90 73.09 31.71
N SER A 23 20.58 72.25 32.49
CA SER A 23 21.91 71.79 32.15
C SER A 23 21.76 71.15 30.78
N SER A 24 22.24 71.84 29.75
CA SER A 24 22.36 71.25 28.42
C SER A 24 23.09 69.93 28.61
N ALA A 25 22.62 68.89 27.93
CA ALA A 25 23.42 67.70 27.69
C ALA A 25 24.83 68.17 27.31
N LYS A 26 25.82 67.76 28.10
CA LYS A 26 27.23 68.09 27.91
C LYS A 26 27.98 66.86 27.47
N GLU A 27 29.06 67.08 26.73
CA GLU A 27 30.09 66.07 26.55
C GLU A 27 30.99 66.06 27.79
N ILE A 28 31.30 64.87 28.29
CA ILE A 28 32.17 64.60 29.43
C ILE A 28 33.28 63.69 28.92
N THR A 29 34.53 64.06 29.12
CA THR A 29 35.69 63.27 28.67
C THR A 29 36.22 62.36 29.79
N VAL A 30 36.67 61.16 29.41
CA VAL A 30 37.31 60.19 30.31
C VAL A 30 38.63 59.72 29.69
N ASP A 31 39.73 59.81 30.43
CA ASP A 31 41.11 59.49 30.00
C ASP A 31 41.86 58.83 31.17
N ASP A 32 42.71 57.83 30.90
CA ASP A 32 43.60 57.26 31.93
C ASP A 32 44.78 58.19 32.28
N GLY A 33 45.07 59.16 31.39
CA GLY A 33 45.97 60.28 31.57
C GLY A 33 45.43 61.43 32.44
N SER A 34 45.89 62.64 32.20
CA SER A 34 45.56 63.84 33.01
C SER A 34 44.89 64.96 32.22
N GLY A 35 44.33 64.66 31.03
CA GLY A 35 43.79 65.66 30.11
C GLY A 35 42.27 65.84 30.15
N ALA A 36 41.53 64.84 30.66
CA ALA A 36 40.07 64.78 30.62
C ALA A 36 39.38 65.24 31.92
N ASP A 37 38.04 65.33 31.88
CA ASP A 37 37.19 65.70 33.03
C ASP A 37 37.27 64.68 34.18
N PHE A 38 37.36 63.38 33.87
CA PHE A 38 37.43 62.30 34.86
C PHE A 38 38.43 61.20 34.45
N ARG A 39 38.87 60.40 35.43
CA ARG A 39 39.81 59.27 35.24
C ARG A 39 39.14 57.89 35.19
N SER A 40 37.83 57.82 35.40
CA SER A 40 37.06 56.57 35.32
C SER A 40 35.67 56.84 34.76
N ILE A 41 35.12 55.83 34.08
CA ILE A 41 33.80 55.88 33.47
C ILE A 41 32.74 55.99 34.58
N GLN A 42 32.88 55.24 35.68
CA GLN A 42 31.95 55.29 36.81
C GLN A 42 31.93 56.66 37.51
N GLU A 43 33.06 57.35 37.64
CA GLU A 43 33.10 58.71 38.20
C GLU A 43 32.40 59.71 37.28
N ALA A 44 32.60 59.61 35.97
CA ALA A 44 31.86 60.41 34.99
C ALA A 44 30.34 60.14 35.06
N VAL A 45 29.90 58.88 35.15
CA VAL A 45 28.48 58.51 35.35
C VAL A 45 27.92 59.14 36.62
N ASN A 46 28.65 59.08 37.74
CA ASN A 46 28.23 59.65 39.02
C ASN A 46 28.06 61.19 38.98
N ASN A 47 28.73 61.87 38.04
CA ASN A 47 28.69 63.33 37.86
C ASN A 47 27.93 63.77 36.59
N SER A 48 27.18 62.84 35.97
CA SER A 48 26.35 63.08 34.79
C SER A 48 24.91 63.44 35.16
N VAL A 49 24.25 64.18 34.25
CA VAL A 49 22.80 64.45 34.29
C VAL A 49 22.10 63.80 33.08
N PRO A 50 20.76 63.65 33.10
CA PRO A 50 20.03 63.01 32.00
C PRO A 50 20.29 63.67 30.65
N GLY A 51 20.75 62.87 29.69
CA GLY A 51 21.10 63.31 28.32
C GLY A 51 22.59 63.55 28.07
N ASP A 52 23.44 63.54 29.10
CA ASP A 52 24.90 63.72 28.92
C ASP A 52 25.53 62.63 28.05
N THR A 53 26.67 62.97 27.43
CA THR A 53 27.48 62.05 26.62
C THR A 53 28.88 61.91 27.18
N ILE A 54 29.22 60.72 27.68
CA ILE A 54 30.56 60.36 28.11
C ILE A 54 31.35 59.88 26.89
N ILE A 55 32.47 60.54 26.61
CA ILE A 55 33.44 60.19 25.58
C ILE A 55 34.65 59.57 26.26
N VAL A 56 34.83 58.27 26.03
CA VAL A 56 35.95 57.48 26.58
C VAL A 56 37.10 57.50 25.58
N MET A 57 38.22 58.09 25.98
CA MET A 57 39.42 58.21 25.16
C MET A 57 40.13 56.85 25.03
N PRO A 58 40.97 56.64 24.00
CA PRO A 58 41.78 55.43 23.85
C PRO A 58 42.58 55.11 25.12
N GLY A 59 42.44 53.90 25.67
CA GLY A 59 43.02 53.56 26.97
C GLY A 59 42.53 52.22 27.53
N ILE A 60 42.99 51.85 28.72
CA ILE A 60 42.57 50.60 29.41
C ILE A 60 41.92 50.94 30.76
N TYR A 61 40.61 50.82 30.83
CA TYR A 61 39.78 51.11 31.99
C TYR A 61 39.45 49.79 32.72
N THR A 62 39.88 49.66 33.98
CA THR A 62 39.63 48.45 34.79
C THR A 62 38.59 48.76 35.88
N GLU A 63 37.31 48.60 35.53
CA GLU A 63 36.17 48.99 36.37
C GLU A 63 34.90 48.19 36.01
N ASN A 64 33.93 48.18 36.94
CA ASN A 64 32.56 47.73 36.68
C ASN A 64 31.66 48.96 36.78
N VAL A 65 30.85 49.23 35.75
CA VAL A 65 30.10 50.47 35.59
C VAL A 65 28.60 50.22 35.79
N LEU A 66 28.03 50.83 36.83
CA LEU A 66 26.60 50.93 37.06
C LEU A 66 26.06 52.17 36.35
N VAL A 67 25.28 51.95 35.28
CA VAL A 67 24.61 53.01 34.52
C VAL A 67 23.19 53.18 35.08
N ASN A 68 22.99 54.23 35.88
CA ASN A 68 21.75 54.55 36.58
C ASN A 68 21.16 55.92 36.22
N ILE A 69 21.75 56.64 35.25
CA ILE A 69 21.26 57.92 34.73
C ILE A 69 20.51 57.69 33.42
N THR A 70 19.24 58.15 33.35
CA THR A 70 18.39 57.99 32.15
C THR A 70 18.86 58.87 31.01
N GLY A 71 18.87 58.38 29.77
CA GLY A 71 19.27 59.17 28.61
C GLY A 71 20.79 59.31 28.41
N LEU A 72 21.61 58.64 29.22
CA LEU A 72 23.06 58.75 29.17
C LEU A 72 23.65 58.01 27.95
N THR A 73 24.57 58.64 27.23
CA THR A 73 25.38 57.97 26.19
C THR A 73 26.80 57.77 26.71
N ILE A 74 27.35 56.56 26.56
CA ILE A 74 28.76 56.24 26.81
C ILE A 74 29.33 55.69 25.50
N LYS A 75 30.28 56.41 24.91
CA LYS A 75 30.90 56.04 23.63
C LYS A 75 32.42 56.13 23.70
N SER A 76 33.15 55.34 22.91
CA SER A 76 34.56 55.65 22.64
C SER A 76 34.70 56.88 21.74
N GLU A 77 35.86 57.54 21.78
CA GLU A 77 36.16 58.70 20.93
C GLU A 77 36.05 58.35 19.43
N SER A 78 36.73 57.29 18.98
CA SER A 78 36.70 56.86 17.57
C SER A 78 35.43 56.12 17.18
N ASN A 79 34.62 55.67 18.14
CA ASN A 79 33.54 54.69 17.98
C ASN A 79 34.03 53.33 17.43
N ASN A 80 35.31 52.98 17.63
CA ASN A 80 35.97 51.85 16.95
C ASN A 80 36.89 51.00 17.87
N GLY A 81 36.48 50.76 19.12
CA GLY A 81 37.08 49.74 19.99
C GLY A 81 38.47 50.05 20.58
N ASP A 82 38.90 51.30 20.55
CA ASP A 82 40.17 51.79 21.12
C ASP A 82 40.14 52.03 22.64
N ALA A 83 38.95 52.30 23.19
CA ALA A 83 38.70 52.29 24.62
C ALA A 83 38.41 50.85 25.11
N GLN A 84 39.40 50.22 25.76
CA GLN A 84 39.25 48.88 26.32
C GLN A 84 38.73 48.94 27.77
N VAL A 85 37.62 48.26 28.07
CA VAL A 85 37.03 48.15 29.41
C VAL A 85 37.12 46.71 29.92
N LYS A 86 37.73 46.54 31.09
CA LYS A 86 37.90 45.25 31.79
C LYS A 86 37.16 45.30 33.11
N PRO A 87 36.43 44.25 33.52
CA PRO A 87 35.80 44.23 34.83
C PRO A 87 36.88 44.21 35.93
N LEU A 88 36.77 45.12 36.89
CA LEU A 88 37.60 45.08 38.11
C LEU A 88 37.29 43.83 38.95
N ASN A 89 36.06 43.35 38.87
CA ASN A 89 35.60 42.13 39.47
C ASN A 89 34.82 41.30 38.42
N GLU A 90 35.44 40.23 37.93
CA GLU A 90 34.84 39.28 36.98
C GLU A 90 33.56 38.61 37.53
N SER A 91 33.30 38.69 38.84
CA SER A 91 32.07 38.20 39.47
C SER A 91 30.88 39.17 39.37
N VAL A 92 30.96 40.27 38.62
CA VAL A 92 29.85 41.17 38.26
C VAL A 92 29.99 41.62 36.81
N SER A 93 28.88 42.03 36.18
CA SER A 93 28.89 42.53 34.80
C SER A 93 29.80 43.75 34.63
N THR A 94 30.46 43.87 33.47
CA THR A 94 31.32 45.06 33.19
C THR A 94 30.46 46.32 33.08
N PHE A 95 29.31 46.25 32.40
CA PHE A 95 28.27 47.26 32.44
C PHE A 95 26.95 46.68 32.99
N LEU A 96 26.36 47.35 33.98
CA LEU A 96 25.02 47.06 34.50
C LEU A 96 24.12 48.29 34.27
N ILE A 97 23.15 48.16 33.36
CA ILE A 97 22.27 49.26 32.93
C ILE A 97 20.92 49.13 33.63
N THR A 98 20.66 50.05 34.56
CA THR A 98 19.43 50.11 35.37
C THR A 98 18.52 51.28 34.99
N ALA A 99 19.02 52.22 34.18
CA ALA A 99 18.26 53.35 33.68
C ALA A 99 17.79 53.16 32.23
N ASN A 100 16.69 53.81 31.86
CA ASN A 100 16.13 53.71 30.52
C ASN A 100 16.84 54.63 29.52
N SER A 101 16.65 54.36 28.23
CA SER A 101 17.07 55.24 27.13
C SER A 101 18.58 55.54 27.11
N THR A 102 19.42 54.63 27.59
CA THR A 102 20.87 54.79 27.58
C THR A 102 21.50 54.21 26.31
N THR A 103 22.70 54.65 25.96
CA THR A 103 23.46 54.13 24.82
C THR A 103 24.87 53.73 25.26
N ILE A 104 25.30 52.51 24.95
CA ILE A 104 26.70 52.03 25.10
C ILE A 104 27.23 51.70 23.70
N SER A 105 28.28 52.38 23.24
CA SER A 105 28.74 52.20 21.85
C SER A 105 30.24 52.31 21.60
N GLY A 106 30.73 51.52 20.64
CA GLY A 106 32.11 51.61 20.16
C GLY A 106 33.18 51.16 21.15
N LEU A 107 32.82 50.57 22.29
CA LEU A 107 33.78 50.12 23.31
C LEU A 107 34.34 48.73 22.97
N ASN A 108 35.53 48.41 23.48
CA ASN A 108 36.07 47.05 23.49
C ASN A 108 36.00 46.48 24.91
N ILE A 109 35.16 45.46 25.14
CA ILE A 109 34.85 44.94 26.46
C ILE A 109 35.37 43.51 26.59
N THR A 110 36.34 43.27 27.46
CA THR A 110 37.02 41.96 27.55
C THR A 110 36.96 41.35 28.94
N GLY A 111 36.67 40.05 29.04
CA GLY A 111 36.91 39.24 30.24
C GLY A 111 35.77 39.18 31.27
N ALA A 112 34.51 39.18 30.84
CA ALA A 112 33.38 38.96 31.74
C ALA A 112 33.18 37.45 31.98
N SER A 113 33.17 37.00 33.24
CA SER A 113 33.13 35.56 33.53
C SER A 113 31.85 34.87 33.05
N LYS A 114 31.99 33.89 32.15
CA LYS A 114 30.89 33.01 31.70
C LYS A 114 30.18 32.30 32.87
N MET A 115 30.86 32.10 34.01
CA MET A 115 30.28 31.40 35.15
C MET A 115 29.39 32.34 35.99
N ASN A 116 28.12 31.95 36.14
CA ASN A 116 27.07 32.59 36.96
C ASN A 116 26.36 33.83 36.36
N HIS A 117 25.98 33.79 35.07
CA HIS A 117 25.12 34.79 34.42
C HIS A 117 25.64 36.25 34.49
N LYS A 118 26.97 36.43 34.44
CA LYS A 118 27.62 37.75 34.49
C LYS A 118 28.11 38.12 33.10
N ASN A 119 27.66 39.28 32.64
CA ASN A 119 27.66 39.62 31.23
C ASN A 119 28.63 40.78 30.98
N ALA A 120 29.16 40.91 29.77
CA ALA A 120 29.89 42.12 29.40
C ALA A 120 28.98 43.35 29.54
N ILE A 121 27.73 43.21 29.09
CA ILE A 121 26.67 44.20 29.27
C ILE A 121 25.39 43.50 29.74
N PHE A 122 24.80 44.00 30.83
CA PHE A 122 23.49 43.54 31.33
C PHE A 122 22.53 44.72 31.43
N ALA A 123 21.44 44.72 30.65
CA ALA A 123 20.39 45.73 30.70
C ALA A 123 19.12 45.22 31.40
N TYR A 124 18.88 45.75 32.60
CA TYR A 124 17.66 45.57 33.41
C TYR A 124 16.74 46.79 33.27
N SER A 125 16.52 47.23 32.03
CA SER A 125 15.87 48.52 31.71
C SER A 125 15.38 48.55 30.26
N LYS A 126 14.67 49.61 29.87
CA LYS A 126 13.94 49.69 28.59
C LYS A 126 14.53 50.77 27.66
N ARG A 127 14.41 50.57 26.34
CA ARG A 127 14.81 51.53 25.28
C ARG A 127 16.31 51.84 25.21
N ASN A 128 17.17 50.95 25.68
CA ASN A 128 18.62 51.15 25.60
C ASN A 128 19.17 50.69 24.24
N ASN A 129 20.29 51.29 23.83
CA ASN A 129 21.02 50.91 22.63
C ASN A 129 22.41 50.37 23.03
N VAL A 130 22.72 49.14 22.64
CA VAL A 130 24.05 48.55 22.78
C VAL A 130 24.56 48.33 21.36
N THR A 131 25.43 49.22 20.87
CA THR A 131 25.72 49.29 19.44
C THR A 131 27.19 49.43 19.06
N GLY A 132 27.66 48.63 18.11
CA GLY A 132 29.03 48.74 17.58
C GLY A 132 30.14 48.44 18.59
N ASN A 133 29.86 47.68 19.66
CA ASN A 133 30.90 47.29 20.63
C ASN A 133 31.58 46.00 20.18
N THR A 134 32.87 45.86 20.51
CA THR A 134 33.60 44.58 20.44
C THR A 134 33.58 43.94 21.82
N ILE A 135 33.24 42.67 21.91
CA ILE A 135 33.13 41.92 23.17
C ILE A 135 33.90 40.62 23.04
N GLU A 136 34.88 40.40 23.91
CA GLU A 136 35.66 39.17 23.97
C GLU A 136 35.45 38.47 25.32
N ASN A 137 35.01 37.21 25.28
CA ASN A 137 34.69 36.43 26.47
C ASN A 137 33.66 37.15 27.36
N GLY A 138 32.45 37.33 26.82
CA GLY A 138 31.34 37.95 27.54
C GLY A 138 30.09 38.05 26.68
N SER A 139 28.93 38.02 27.33
CA SER A 139 27.62 38.06 26.65
C SER A 139 26.93 39.42 26.83
N ILE A 140 25.88 39.65 26.03
CA ILE A 140 24.89 40.72 26.26
C ILE A 140 23.62 40.07 26.80
N PHE A 141 23.05 40.61 27.88
CA PHE A 141 21.81 40.10 28.47
C PHE A 141 20.78 41.22 28.63
N LEU A 142 19.53 40.94 28.26
CA LEU A 142 18.37 41.82 28.39
C LEU A 142 17.31 41.17 29.29
N GLY A 143 16.69 41.92 30.19
CA GLY A 143 15.61 41.42 31.05
C GLY A 143 16.06 41.01 32.46
N SER A 144 15.37 40.08 33.11
CA SER A 144 15.57 39.80 34.55
C SER A 144 16.54 38.66 34.87
N TYR A 145 17.30 38.84 35.95
CA TYR A 145 17.93 37.76 36.73
C TYR A 145 17.08 37.47 37.99
N MET A 146 17.00 36.20 38.41
CA MET A 146 16.31 35.78 39.63
C MET A 146 17.31 35.40 40.74
N PRO A 147 17.60 36.29 41.71
CA PRO A 147 17.98 35.87 43.05
C PRO A 147 16.72 35.39 43.78
N SER A 148 16.83 34.29 44.52
CA SER A 148 15.74 33.36 44.91
C SER A 148 14.54 33.89 45.74
N ASN A 149 14.45 35.20 46.04
CA ASN A 149 13.62 35.71 47.15
C ASN A 149 12.73 36.94 46.85
N LEU A 150 12.43 37.32 45.60
CA LEU A 150 11.63 38.55 45.33
C LEU A 150 10.58 38.46 44.21
N LYS A 151 9.56 39.32 44.35
CA LYS A 151 8.34 39.35 43.54
C LYS A 151 8.55 40.13 42.24
N ILE A 152 8.06 39.57 41.14
CA ILE A 152 8.31 39.97 39.75
C ILE A 152 8.00 41.43 39.42
N ILE A 153 8.94 42.10 38.75
CA ILE A 153 8.72 43.25 37.85
C ILE A 153 9.68 43.10 36.66
N PHE A 154 9.16 43.07 35.42
CA PHE A 154 9.98 42.88 34.21
C PHE A 154 10.41 44.21 33.56
N HIS A 155 11.73 44.34 33.37
CA HIS A 155 12.38 45.49 32.75
C HIS A 155 13.39 45.01 31.69
N GLY A 156 12.98 45.04 30.42
CA GLY A 156 13.85 44.64 29.31
C GLY A 156 13.29 44.88 27.91
N ASP A 157 12.31 45.78 27.75
CA ASP A 157 11.60 45.97 26.47
C ASP A 157 12.24 47.05 25.59
N MET A 158 12.02 46.93 24.28
CA MET A 158 12.39 47.95 23.27
C MET A 158 13.90 48.26 23.25
N ASN A 159 14.77 47.36 23.71
CA ASN A 159 16.21 47.55 23.62
C ASN A 159 16.72 47.13 22.23
N ASN A 160 17.73 47.84 21.75
CA ASN A 160 18.42 47.57 20.49
C ASN A 160 19.82 47.05 20.79
N VAL A 161 20.19 45.91 20.22
CA VAL A 161 21.54 45.36 20.24
C VAL A 161 22.00 45.24 18.79
N THR A 162 22.82 46.17 18.33
CA THR A 162 23.07 46.39 16.89
C THR A 162 24.54 46.46 16.51
N GLY A 163 24.96 45.73 15.48
CA GLY A 163 26.31 45.87 14.90
C GLY A 163 27.48 45.52 15.85
N ASN A 164 27.24 44.79 16.94
CA ASN A 164 28.29 44.40 17.88
C ASN A 164 29.07 43.18 17.36
N ILE A 165 30.35 43.09 17.68
CA ILE A 165 31.19 41.90 17.44
C ILE A 165 31.35 41.18 18.78
N ILE A 166 30.95 39.92 18.87
CA ILE A 166 30.92 39.13 20.10
C ILE A 166 31.65 37.82 19.85
N GLU A 167 32.86 37.68 20.41
CA GLU A 167 33.64 36.44 20.35
C GLU A 167 33.65 35.76 21.73
N ASN A 168 33.45 34.43 21.72
CA ASN A 168 33.34 33.62 22.92
C ASN A 168 32.20 34.10 23.83
N GLY A 169 31.07 34.52 23.25
CA GLY A 169 29.92 35.10 23.95
C GLY A 169 28.62 34.96 23.17
N SER A 170 27.53 35.42 23.77
CA SER A 170 26.16 35.20 23.28
C SER A 170 25.27 36.43 23.50
N ILE A 171 24.05 36.42 22.95
CA ILE A 171 23.00 37.39 23.27
C ILE A 171 21.81 36.64 23.90
N PHE A 172 21.39 37.09 25.08
CA PHE A 172 20.29 36.48 25.84
C PHE A 172 19.15 37.48 26.08
N LEU A 173 17.93 37.07 25.75
CA LEU A 173 16.68 37.74 26.09
C LEU A 173 15.97 36.88 27.15
N GLY A 174 15.79 37.44 28.35
CA GLY A 174 15.03 36.79 29.43
C GLY A 174 13.52 36.72 29.14
N SER A 175 12.78 35.96 29.95
CA SER A 175 11.33 35.79 29.77
C SER A 175 10.54 37.10 29.94
N GLU A 176 9.36 37.15 29.30
CA GLU A 176 8.40 38.27 29.42
C GLU A 176 8.96 39.66 29.03
N ILE A 177 9.88 39.70 28.06
CA ILE A 177 10.37 40.97 27.46
C ILE A 177 9.99 41.07 25.98
N SER A 178 9.62 42.28 25.55
CA SER A 178 9.00 42.48 24.23
C SER A 178 9.63 43.61 23.40
N GLY A 179 9.50 43.50 22.08
CA GLY A 179 9.86 44.58 21.15
C GLY A 179 11.36 44.86 21.02
N ASN A 180 12.24 43.92 21.38
CA ASN A 180 13.68 44.10 21.28
C ASN A 180 14.17 43.82 19.85
N LEU A 181 15.21 44.54 19.42
CA LEU A 181 15.84 44.38 18.11
C LEU A 181 17.28 43.89 18.29
N ILE A 182 17.58 42.69 17.79
CA ILE A 182 18.93 42.12 17.74
C ILE A 182 19.33 42.08 16.26
N ALA A 183 20.16 43.02 15.80
CA ALA A 183 20.44 43.15 14.38
C ALA A 183 21.90 43.41 14.01
N GLU A 184 22.32 42.92 12.85
CA GLU A 184 23.66 43.18 12.27
C GLU A 184 24.85 42.78 13.16
N ASN A 185 24.64 42.03 14.24
CA ASN A 185 25.72 41.59 15.13
C ASN A 185 26.50 40.43 14.50
N LYS A 186 27.79 40.34 14.80
CA LYS A 186 28.64 39.19 14.49
C LYS A 186 28.94 38.41 15.76
N ILE A 187 28.47 37.17 15.86
CA ILE A 187 28.55 36.34 17.07
C ILE A 187 29.32 35.06 16.74
N SER A 188 30.33 34.69 17.53
CA SER A 188 31.08 33.46 17.29
C SER A 188 31.64 32.77 18.52
N ASN A 189 31.82 31.44 18.44
CA ASN A 189 32.43 30.59 19.48
C ASN A 189 31.63 30.60 20.82
N GLY A 190 30.30 30.72 20.73
CA GLY A 190 29.39 30.93 21.87
C GLY A 190 28.15 30.02 21.83
N GLU A 191 27.08 30.47 22.45
CA GLU A 191 25.78 29.77 22.43
C GLU A 191 24.79 30.39 21.42
N GLY A 192 25.16 31.50 20.75
CA GLY A 192 24.34 32.19 19.75
C GLY A 192 23.39 33.24 20.33
N VAL A 193 22.19 33.34 19.77
CA VAL A 193 21.10 34.21 20.26
C VAL A 193 20.01 33.35 20.89
N HIS A 194 19.61 33.68 22.12
CA HIS A 194 18.57 32.95 22.87
C HIS A 194 17.42 33.88 23.23
N ILE A 195 16.21 33.51 22.83
CA ILE A 195 14.96 34.20 23.18
C ILE A 195 14.13 33.30 24.09
N SER A 196 14.03 33.69 25.36
CA SER A 196 13.19 33.01 26.35
C SER A 196 11.70 33.26 26.09
N CYS A 197 10.85 32.41 26.65
CA CYS A 197 9.41 32.43 26.40
C CYS A 197 8.62 33.60 27.00
N CYS A 198 7.37 33.73 26.53
CA CYS A 198 6.31 34.61 27.03
C CYS A 198 6.55 36.12 26.84
N GLY A 199 7.43 36.51 25.92
CA GLY A 199 7.61 37.87 25.44
C GLY A 199 6.65 38.23 24.29
N GLY A 200 7.20 38.79 23.21
CA GLY A 200 6.48 39.06 21.97
C GLY A 200 7.06 40.20 21.13
N ASN A 201 6.91 40.13 19.81
CA ASN A 201 7.42 41.10 18.84
C ASN A 201 8.94 41.36 18.93
N ASN A 202 9.73 40.36 19.32
CA ASN A 202 11.18 40.45 19.31
C ASN A 202 11.71 40.15 17.89
N THR A 203 12.64 40.97 17.38
CA THR A 203 13.21 40.82 16.02
C THR A 203 14.68 40.42 16.10
N VAL A 204 15.06 39.37 15.39
CA VAL A 204 16.47 38.96 15.17
C VAL A 204 16.76 39.04 13.69
N SER A 205 17.52 40.05 13.24
CA SER A 205 17.70 40.28 11.80
C SER A 205 19.08 40.71 11.32
N GLY A 206 19.57 40.08 10.24
CA GLY A 206 20.84 40.48 9.61
C GLY A 206 22.10 40.09 10.39
N ASN A 207 21.97 39.28 11.45
CA ASN A 207 23.12 38.85 12.25
C ASN A 207 23.94 37.78 11.52
N THR A 208 25.26 37.77 11.74
CA THR A 208 26.17 36.69 11.32
C THR A 208 26.58 35.88 12.54
N ILE A 209 26.23 34.60 12.58
CA ILE A 209 26.44 33.71 13.74
C ILE A 209 27.24 32.50 13.27
N SER A 210 28.33 32.14 13.94
CA SER A 210 29.19 31.02 13.51
C SER A 210 29.88 30.27 14.64
N ASN A 211 30.09 28.96 14.51
CA ASN A 211 30.74 28.12 15.54
C ASN A 211 30.01 28.21 16.91
N CYS A 212 28.69 28.14 16.92
CA CYS A 212 27.88 28.19 18.14
C CYS A 212 27.11 26.87 18.35
N SER A 213 26.82 26.52 19.59
CA SER A 213 25.99 25.33 19.89
C SER A 213 24.56 25.44 19.34
N THR A 214 24.06 26.66 19.20
CA THR A 214 22.86 26.97 18.44
C THR A 214 23.05 28.34 17.80
N GLY A 215 22.58 28.56 16.57
CA GLY A 215 22.60 29.87 15.95
C GLY A 215 21.58 30.80 16.62
N ILE A 216 20.29 30.42 16.51
CA ILE A 216 19.16 31.11 17.16
C ILE A 216 18.28 30.07 17.86
N SER A 217 18.12 30.21 19.16
CA SER A 217 17.19 29.45 20.00
C SER A 217 16.00 30.34 20.34
N GLU A 218 14.78 29.90 20.02
CA GLU A 218 13.59 30.73 20.07
C GLU A 218 12.41 29.99 20.72
N GLY A 219 11.86 30.59 21.78
CA GLY A 219 10.76 30.03 22.56
C GLY A 219 9.60 30.98 22.84
N ASP A 220 9.48 32.05 22.06
CA ASP A 220 8.55 33.16 22.24
C ASP A 220 7.35 33.10 21.25
N GLN A 221 6.31 33.91 21.49
CA GLN A 221 5.17 34.01 20.59
C GLN A 221 5.31 35.26 19.71
N GLY A 222 5.65 35.06 18.43
CA GLY A 222 5.75 36.14 17.45
C GLY A 222 7.13 36.77 17.37
N ALA A 223 8.20 35.97 17.39
CA ALA A 223 9.52 36.45 17.00
C ALA A 223 9.62 36.58 15.47
N ASP A 224 10.36 37.60 15.01
CA ASP A 224 10.65 37.87 13.61
C ASP A 224 12.13 37.56 13.34
N ILE A 225 12.42 36.36 12.83
CA ILE A 225 13.77 35.88 12.55
C ILE A 225 14.03 35.97 11.05
N ARG A 226 14.79 36.98 10.61
CA ARG A 226 15.03 37.16 9.16
C ARG A 226 16.38 37.70 8.72
N ASN A 227 16.81 37.31 7.52
CA ASN A 227 18.07 37.75 6.90
C ASN A 227 19.34 37.38 7.71
N ASN A 228 19.27 36.44 8.66
CA ASN A 228 20.44 36.04 9.44
C ASN A 228 21.29 35.04 8.65
N ARG A 229 22.61 35.11 8.80
CA ARG A 229 23.56 34.14 8.27
C ARG A 229 24.13 33.31 9.42
N ILE A 230 23.83 32.03 9.42
CA ILE A 230 24.24 31.08 10.46
C ILE A 230 25.12 30.02 9.82
N THR A 231 26.34 29.81 10.32
CA THR A 231 27.28 28.83 9.75
C THR A 231 27.95 27.95 10.80
N ASP A 232 28.24 26.70 10.47
CA ASP A 232 29.14 25.85 11.27
C ASP A 232 28.69 25.71 12.75
N CYS A 233 27.37 25.60 12.99
CA CYS A 233 26.75 25.49 14.31
C CYS A 233 26.09 24.10 14.50
N ASP A 234 26.05 23.55 15.72
CA ASP A 234 25.41 22.23 15.95
C ASP A 234 23.92 22.28 15.51
N CYS A 235 23.22 23.37 15.84
CA CYS A 235 21.89 23.67 15.32
C CYS A 235 21.85 25.09 14.72
N GLY A 236 21.26 25.25 13.54
CA GLY A 236 21.03 26.57 12.93
C GLY A 236 19.97 27.38 13.68
N ILE A 237 18.71 26.95 13.62
CA ILE A 237 17.58 27.55 14.35
C ILE A 237 16.81 26.46 15.11
N TRP A 238 16.56 26.66 16.41
CA TRP A 238 15.72 25.78 17.23
C TRP A 238 14.47 26.53 17.68
N LEU A 239 13.29 26.01 17.31
CA LEU A 239 11.97 26.49 17.72
C LEU A 239 11.36 25.63 18.84
N SER A 240 10.81 26.25 19.89
CA SER A 240 10.10 25.56 20.98
C SER A 240 8.86 26.34 21.44
N MET A 241 7.64 25.82 21.22
CA MET A 241 6.38 26.49 21.59
C MET A 241 6.15 27.87 20.92
N SER A 242 6.68 28.06 19.71
CA SER A 242 6.81 29.36 19.05
C SER A 242 5.74 29.66 17.99
N SER A 243 5.34 30.92 17.85
CA SER A 243 4.46 31.39 16.75
C SER A 243 5.14 32.44 15.88
N SER A 244 6.29 32.09 15.30
CA SER A 244 7.27 33.02 14.75
C SER A 244 7.28 33.06 13.21
N GLY A 245 7.90 34.08 12.64
CA GLY A 245 8.20 34.16 11.20
C GLY A 245 9.67 33.89 10.94
N ILE A 246 9.98 32.98 10.00
CA ILE A 246 11.37 32.61 9.68
C ILE A 246 11.60 32.87 8.19
N GLU A 247 12.25 33.99 7.86
CA GLU A 247 12.35 34.47 6.49
C GLU A 247 13.78 34.82 6.02
N ASN A 248 14.16 34.45 4.79
CA ASN A 248 15.42 34.91 4.18
C ASN A 248 16.71 34.54 4.95
N ASN A 249 16.69 33.57 5.87
CA ASN A 249 17.88 33.17 6.61
C ASN A 249 18.75 32.23 5.76
N THR A 250 20.07 32.34 5.89
CA THR A 250 21.05 31.44 5.27
C THR A 250 21.70 30.59 6.35
N ILE A 251 21.48 29.27 6.30
CA ILE A 251 22.02 28.28 7.24
C ILE A 251 22.93 27.34 6.45
N LEU A 252 24.19 27.21 6.87
CA LEU A 252 25.24 26.49 6.13
C LEU A 252 26.11 25.65 7.08
N ASN A 253 26.49 24.43 6.67
CA ASN A 253 27.43 23.57 7.40
C ASN A 253 27.04 23.27 8.87
N CYS A 254 25.76 23.37 9.23
CA CYS A 254 25.30 23.04 10.58
C CYS A 254 25.05 21.54 10.72
N ASP A 255 24.92 20.96 11.92
CA ASP A 255 24.51 19.54 11.99
C ASP A 255 23.01 19.41 11.63
N VAL A 256 22.15 20.20 12.28
CA VAL A 256 20.75 20.37 11.87
C VAL A 256 20.47 21.82 11.47
N GLY A 257 19.86 22.02 10.30
CA GLY A 257 19.50 23.35 9.82
C GLY A 257 18.44 24.04 10.68
N ILE A 258 17.23 23.49 10.74
CA ILE A 258 16.14 23.96 11.61
C ILE A 258 15.52 22.79 12.39
N ILE A 259 15.40 22.92 13.71
CA ILE A 259 14.64 22.00 14.58
C ILE A 259 13.25 22.59 14.84
N LEU A 260 12.21 21.80 14.54
CA LEU A 260 10.81 22.14 14.81
C LEU A 260 10.33 21.35 16.03
N GLY A 261 10.25 22.00 17.18
CA GLY A 261 9.69 21.43 18.41
C GLY A 261 8.16 21.40 18.44
N ASP A 262 7.62 21.06 19.62
CA ASP A 262 6.18 20.99 19.89
C ASP A 262 5.48 22.36 19.81
N ALA A 263 4.19 22.34 19.44
CA ALA A 263 3.27 23.50 19.47
C ALA A 263 3.80 24.74 18.75
N CYS A 264 4.26 24.57 17.51
CA CYS A 264 4.85 25.64 16.71
C CYS A 264 3.98 26.00 15.50
N THR A 265 3.45 27.22 15.45
CA THR A 265 2.70 27.76 14.29
C THR A 265 3.57 28.78 13.55
N VAL A 266 4.37 28.27 12.60
CA VAL A 266 5.41 29.02 11.90
C VAL A 266 5.24 28.96 10.38
N ASP A 267 5.50 30.09 9.74
CA ASP A 267 5.78 30.18 8.30
C ASP A 267 7.31 30.18 8.11
N ILE A 268 7.82 29.20 7.36
CA ILE A 268 9.24 29.07 7.00
C ILE A 268 9.35 29.35 5.50
N ILE A 269 9.89 30.52 5.13
CA ILE A 269 9.85 31.04 3.76
C ILE A 269 11.19 31.65 3.34
N ASN A 270 11.60 31.51 2.08
CA ASN A 270 12.80 32.15 1.53
C ASN A 270 14.14 31.77 2.21
N ASN A 271 14.20 30.71 3.02
CA ASN A 271 15.43 30.32 3.71
C ASN A 271 16.31 29.44 2.81
N THR A 272 17.63 29.64 2.86
CA THR A 272 18.63 28.79 2.20
C THR A 272 19.30 27.90 3.25
N ILE A 273 19.13 26.59 3.16
CA ILE A 273 19.60 25.62 4.17
C ILE A 273 20.41 24.53 3.46
N THR A 274 21.72 24.57 3.60
CA THR A 274 22.65 23.76 2.78
C THR A 274 23.80 23.15 3.57
N SER A 275 24.35 22.05 3.04
CA SER A 275 25.47 21.32 3.64
C SER A 275 25.28 20.87 5.09
N CYS A 276 24.04 20.71 5.55
CA CYS A 276 23.77 20.26 6.92
C CYS A 276 24.07 18.74 7.05
N THR A 277 24.75 18.35 8.13
CA THR A 277 25.33 16.99 8.25
C THR A 277 24.30 15.91 8.60
N GLU A 278 23.35 16.21 9.49
CA GLU A 278 22.22 15.34 9.80
C GLU A 278 21.03 15.60 8.87
N CYS A 279 20.50 16.83 8.85
CA CYS A 279 19.38 17.19 7.99
C CYS A 279 19.15 18.72 7.88
N GLY A 280 18.45 19.13 6.81
CA GLY A 280 17.99 20.52 6.63
C GLY A 280 16.91 20.93 7.64
N ILE A 281 15.84 20.14 7.76
CA ILE A 281 14.80 20.27 8.78
C ILE A 281 14.69 18.98 9.59
N PHE A 282 14.71 19.08 10.92
CA PHE A 282 14.24 18.03 11.82
C PHE A 282 12.87 18.41 12.37
N ASN A 283 11.83 17.76 11.87
CA ASN A 283 10.52 17.74 12.49
C ASN A 283 10.56 16.77 13.68
N ARG A 284 10.22 17.24 14.88
CA ARG A 284 10.31 16.48 16.14
C ARG A 284 9.10 16.71 17.07
N GLY A 285 8.02 17.27 16.53
CA GLY A 285 6.90 17.79 17.30
C GLY A 285 5.58 17.37 16.67
N ASN A 286 4.66 16.92 17.53
CA ASN A 286 3.31 16.55 17.10
C ASN A 286 2.38 17.78 17.19
N TYR A 287 1.42 17.87 16.26
CA TYR A 287 0.49 18.99 16.07
C TYR A 287 1.14 20.31 15.62
N ASP A 288 1.05 20.65 14.32
CA ASP A 288 0.52 21.93 13.80
C ASP A 288 0.69 22.07 12.27
N ARG A 289 -0.25 22.76 11.61
CA ARG A 289 -0.27 23.00 10.15
C ARG A 289 0.70 24.10 9.72
N ARG A 290 2.00 23.92 10.00
CA ARG A 290 3.09 24.83 9.60
C ARG A 290 3.16 24.94 8.07
N ARG A 291 3.48 26.12 7.54
CA ARG A 291 3.67 26.31 6.09
C ARG A 291 5.16 26.48 5.80
N ILE A 292 5.69 25.63 4.93
CA ILE A 292 7.11 25.56 4.59
C ILE A 292 7.18 25.63 3.07
N TYR A 293 7.50 26.80 2.52
CA TYR A 293 7.49 27.01 1.08
C TYR A 293 8.49 28.09 0.64
N ASN A 294 8.89 28.08 -0.63
CA ASN A 294 9.92 28.94 -1.21
C ASN A 294 11.29 28.88 -0.50
N ASN A 295 11.65 27.76 0.12
CA ASN A 295 12.98 27.54 0.72
C ASN A 295 13.90 26.77 -0.24
N TYR A 296 15.20 26.96 -0.10
CA TYR A 296 16.25 26.28 -0.86
C TYR A 296 16.96 25.27 0.04
N PHE A 297 16.68 23.98 -0.15
CA PHE A 297 17.33 22.88 0.56
C PHE A 297 18.37 22.22 -0.32
N ASN A 298 19.61 22.07 0.17
CA ASN A 298 20.65 21.32 -0.52
C ASN A 298 21.52 20.54 0.49
N ASN A 299 21.00 19.42 0.95
CA ASN A 299 21.59 18.59 2.00
C ASN A 299 21.48 17.10 1.60
N SER A 300 22.31 16.24 2.20
CA SER A 300 22.22 14.78 1.96
C SER A 300 20.85 14.21 2.37
N LEU A 301 20.26 14.78 3.43
CA LEU A 301 18.88 14.57 3.87
C LEU A 301 18.22 15.94 4.09
N ASN A 302 17.17 16.27 3.34
CA ASN A 302 16.53 17.59 3.47
C ASN A 302 15.54 17.68 4.63
N VAL A 303 14.79 16.60 4.90
CA VAL A 303 13.81 16.53 6.00
C VAL A 303 13.95 15.22 6.76
N LYS A 304 13.90 15.28 8.08
CA LYS A 304 13.88 14.16 9.03
C LYS A 304 12.62 14.28 9.89
N PHE A 305 11.90 13.20 10.10
CA PHE A 305 10.70 13.13 10.94
C PHE A 305 10.96 12.31 12.21
N GLY A 306 10.35 12.71 13.33
CA GLY A 306 10.26 11.88 14.51
C GLY A 306 9.07 10.90 14.47
N PRO A 307 8.94 10.03 15.49
CA PRO A 307 7.98 8.93 15.48
C PRO A 307 6.53 9.40 15.63
N GLY A 308 5.72 9.16 14.59
CA GLY A 308 4.28 9.47 14.58
C GLY A 308 3.95 10.92 14.23
N GLU A 309 4.77 11.58 13.43
CA GLU A 309 4.71 13.00 13.12
C GLU A 309 4.40 13.28 11.64
N GLY A 310 3.67 14.36 11.36
CA GLY A 310 3.26 14.80 10.03
C GLY A 310 2.29 15.98 10.10
N GLY A 311 1.65 16.33 8.98
CA GLY A 311 0.61 17.38 8.89
C GLY A 311 1.10 18.78 8.53
N ASN A 312 2.30 18.91 7.97
CA ASN A 312 2.82 20.19 7.48
C ASN A 312 2.25 20.50 6.08
N ILE A 313 2.29 21.77 5.68
CA ILE A 313 1.91 22.22 4.34
C ILE A 313 3.20 22.67 3.64
N TRP A 314 3.65 21.89 2.64
CA TRP A 314 4.95 22.06 2.00
C TRP A 314 4.93 22.94 0.74
N ASN A 315 3.81 23.59 0.44
CA ASN A 315 3.67 24.52 -0.67
C ASN A 315 2.62 25.62 -0.38
N SER A 316 2.78 26.79 -0.99
CA SER A 316 1.72 27.79 -1.05
C SER A 316 0.68 27.44 -2.12
N SER A 317 -0.33 28.29 -2.29
CA SER A 317 -1.00 28.40 -3.59
C SER A 317 -0.01 28.97 -4.61
N LEU A 318 -0.10 28.54 -5.87
CA LEU A 318 0.73 29.06 -6.96
C LEU A 318 0.50 30.57 -7.13
N ALA A 319 1.57 31.37 -7.07
CA ALA A 319 1.50 32.82 -7.19
C ALA A 319 2.64 33.35 -8.07
N SER A 320 2.37 34.38 -8.89
CA SER A 320 3.41 35.03 -9.71
C SER A 320 4.39 35.80 -8.83
N GLY A 321 5.68 35.56 -9.00
CA GLY A 321 6.74 36.22 -8.24
C GLY A 321 8.07 35.47 -8.34
N SER A 322 9.19 36.19 -8.24
CA SER A 322 10.52 35.56 -8.26
C SER A 322 10.66 34.61 -7.06
N ASN A 323 10.90 33.34 -7.34
CA ASN A 323 11.13 32.31 -6.32
C ASN A 323 12.62 32.20 -5.96
N ILE A 324 12.95 31.42 -4.93
CA ILE A 324 14.33 31.27 -4.43
C ILE A 324 15.27 30.48 -5.37
N ALA A 325 14.73 29.88 -6.45
CA ALA A 325 15.47 29.16 -7.49
C ALA A 325 15.51 29.95 -8.82
N ASP A 326 15.34 31.29 -8.75
CA ASP A 326 15.28 32.23 -9.88
C ASP A 326 14.13 31.99 -10.88
N GLY A 327 13.11 31.23 -10.49
CA GLY A 327 11.91 30.95 -11.28
C GLY A 327 10.81 32.02 -11.14
N PRO A 328 9.89 32.15 -12.11
CA PRO A 328 8.89 33.23 -12.17
C PRO A 328 7.62 33.05 -11.30
N TYR A 329 7.45 31.89 -10.65
CA TYR A 329 6.33 31.62 -9.75
C TYR A 329 6.77 31.06 -8.40
N ILE A 330 6.10 31.51 -7.33
CA ILE A 330 6.23 30.98 -5.97
C ILE A 330 5.21 29.85 -5.79
N GLY A 331 5.68 28.72 -5.24
CA GLY A 331 4.88 27.52 -5.01
C GLY A 331 5.39 26.75 -3.79
N GLY A 332 6.10 25.66 -4.03
CA GLY A 332 6.75 24.79 -3.05
C GLY A 332 8.17 25.19 -2.73
N ASN A 333 9.03 24.22 -2.44
CA ASN A 333 10.44 24.41 -2.09
C ASN A 333 11.38 23.83 -3.16
N PHE A 334 12.63 24.26 -3.14
CA PHE A 334 13.69 23.70 -3.98
C PHE A 334 14.42 22.58 -3.22
N TRP A 335 14.28 21.35 -3.69
CA TRP A 335 14.74 20.10 -3.07
C TRP A 335 15.98 19.54 -3.77
N ALA A 336 17.15 20.14 -3.54
CA ALA A 336 18.43 19.67 -4.08
C ALA A 336 19.18 18.70 -3.14
N LYS A 337 20.20 18.05 -3.69
CA LYS A 337 21.23 17.29 -2.97
C LYS A 337 22.63 17.71 -3.46
N PRO A 338 23.68 17.61 -2.61
CA PRO A 338 25.03 18.01 -2.99
C PRO A 338 25.64 17.21 -4.15
N ASP A 339 25.15 15.99 -4.40
CA ASP A 339 25.58 15.11 -5.49
C ASP A 339 24.88 15.39 -6.84
N GLY A 340 23.94 16.35 -6.89
CA GLY A 340 23.16 16.67 -8.09
C GLY A 340 21.91 15.82 -8.29
N THR A 341 21.61 14.86 -7.40
CA THR A 341 20.49 13.91 -7.54
C THR A 341 19.22 14.33 -6.80
N GLY A 342 19.16 15.56 -6.28
CA GLY A 342 17.98 16.07 -5.62
C GLY A 342 16.83 16.28 -6.60
N PHE A 343 15.60 16.10 -6.12
CA PHE A 343 14.39 16.16 -6.95
C PHE A 343 14.36 17.44 -7.82
N SER A 344 14.57 18.61 -7.23
CA SER A 344 14.52 19.90 -7.96
C SER A 344 15.69 20.16 -8.92
N GLN A 345 16.72 19.30 -8.92
CA GLN A 345 17.82 19.33 -9.89
C GLN A 345 17.52 18.45 -11.12
N ILE A 346 16.59 17.49 -11.00
CA ILE A 346 16.29 16.47 -12.02
C ILE A 346 14.81 16.44 -12.47
N CYS A 347 13.92 17.15 -11.77
CA CYS A 347 12.50 17.24 -12.08
C CYS A 347 12.26 17.97 -13.42
N VAL A 348 11.16 17.61 -14.08
CA VAL A 348 10.74 18.21 -15.35
C VAL A 348 9.84 19.42 -15.07
N ASP A 349 10.07 20.48 -15.85
CA ASP A 349 9.27 21.70 -15.93
C ASP A 349 9.00 21.96 -17.43
N LEU A 350 7.88 21.43 -17.93
CA LEU A 350 7.51 21.45 -19.36
C LEU A 350 7.03 22.82 -19.83
N ASP A 351 6.28 23.54 -18.99
CA ASP A 351 5.74 24.86 -19.33
C ASP A 351 6.72 26.02 -19.03
N ARG A 352 7.82 25.72 -18.33
CA ARG A 352 8.93 26.62 -17.95
C ARG A 352 8.52 27.69 -16.96
N ASN A 353 7.62 27.36 -16.05
CA ASN A 353 7.15 28.24 -15.00
C ASN A 353 8.03 28.22 -13.74
N GLY A 354 9.07 27.37 -13.68
CA GLY A 354 9.97 27.23 -12.53
C GLY A 354 9.44 26.33 -11.41
N ILE A 355 8.37 25.57 -11.68
CA ILE A 355 7.73 24.56 -10.82
C ILE A 355 7.81 23.21 -11.53
N GLY A 356 8.03 22.14 -10.77
CA GLY A 356 8.04 20.78 -11.29
C GLY A 356 6.63 20.26 -11.58
N ASP A 357 6.47 19.59 -12.73
CA ASP A 357 5.19 19.01 -13.18
C ASP A 357 4.69 17.83 -12.31
N LEU A 358 5.53 17.32 -11.41
CA LEU A 358 5.22 16.22 -10.49
C LEU A 358 5.38 16.66 -9.02
N PRO A 359 4.52 16.19 -8.11
CA PRO A 359 4.68 16.44 -6.68
C PRO A 359 5.89 15.68 -6.14
N TYR A 360 6.60 16.30 -5.19
CA TYR A 360 7.70 15.66 -4.47
C TYR A 360 7.16 14.98 -3.20
N ASN A 361 7.32 13.66 -3.11
CA ASN A 361 7.07 12.94 -1.85
C ASN A 361 8.26 13.17 -0.90
N ILE A 362 7.96 13.76 0.26
CA ILE A 362 8.94 14.11 1.28
C ILE A 362 9.08 12.93 2.25
N TYR A 363 7.94 12.38 2.71
CA TYR A 363 7.88 11.18 3.54
C TYR A 363 6.45 10.62 3.60
N GLU A 364 6.28 9.33 3.31
CA GLU A 364 4.98 8.62 3.29
C GLU A 364 3.86 9.37 2.54
N ASN A 365 3.03 10.11 3.27
CA ASN A 365 1.86 10.85 2.79
C ASN A 365 2.07 12.38 2.75
N GLU A 366 3.27 12.87 3.10
CA GLU A 366 3.65 14.29 3.06
C GLU A 366 4.22 14.64 1.68
N PHE A 367 3.55 15.55 0.97
CA PHE A 367 3.93 15.99 -0.38
C PHE A 367 4.11 17.51 -0.45
N ASP A 368 5.12 17.93 -1.22
CA ASP A 368 5.15 19.25 -1.85
C ASP A 368 4.50 19.13 -3.23
N TYR A 369 3.38 19.80 -3.44
CA TYR A 369 2.62 19.73 -4.70
C TYR A 369 3.07 20.74 -5.77
N LEU A 370 3.99 21.67 -5.44
CA LEU A 370 4.49 22.69 -6.36
C LEU A 370 6.03 22.85 -6.22
N PRO A 371 6.83 21.77 -6.21
CA PRO A 371 8.26 21.85 -5.93
C PRO A 371 8.97 22.75 -6.95
N LEU A 372 9.87 23.62 -6.50
CA LEU A 372 10.57 24.56 -7.38
C LEU A 372 11.61 23.83 -8.23
N VAL A 373 11.91 24.34 -9.42
CA VAL A 373 12.95 23.83 -10.33
C VAL A 373 13.85 24.99 -10.78
N SER A 374 15.13 24.69 -11.04
CA SER A 374 16.13 25.71 -11.39
C SER A 374 16.10 26.00 -12.88
N MET A 375 15.90 27.27 -13.25
CA MET A 375 15.96 27.70 -14.65
C MET A 375 17.36 27.53 -15.28
N SER A 376 18.39 27.23 -14.48
CA SER A 376 19.79 27.05 -14.94
C SER A 376 20.23 25.59 -15.11
N SER A 377 19.52 24.59 -14.58
CA SER A 377 19.85 23.17 -14.82
C SER A 377 19.52 22.69 -16.24
N LEU A 378 18.83 23.53 -17.02
CA LEU A 378 18.52 23.39 -18.46
C LEU A 378 19.74 23.28 -19.40
N GLN A 379 20.99 23.43 -18.93
CA GLN A 379 22.15 23.71 -19.80
C GLN A 379 23.18 22.57 -20.02
N ASN A 380 22.91 21.34 -19.60
CA ASN A 380 23.72 20.16 -20.00
C ASN A 380 22.82 19.02 -20.49
N SER A 381 22.49 19.05 -21.79
CA SER A 381 21.70 18.01 -22.46
C SER A 381 22.52 16.72 -22.67
N VAL A 382 22.76 15.96 -21.61
CA VAL A 382 23.13 14.55 -21.75
C VAL A 382 21.87 13.81 -22.15
N THR A 383 21.74 13.45 -23.43
CA THR A 383 20.62 12.62 -23.91
C THR A 383 20.49 11.38 -23.03
N PRO A 384 19.29 11.02 -22.56
CA PRO A 384 19.11 9.77 -21.84
C PRO A 384 19.54 8.61 -22.73
N THR A 385 19.95 7.51 -22.13
CA THR A 385 20.20 6.26 -22.88
C THR A 385 19.18 5.24 -22.38
N ALA A 386 18.15 4.98 -23.17
CA ALA A 386 17.14 3.98 -22.84
C ALA A 386 17.77 2.60 -22.85
N ASN A 387 17.60 1.87 -21.75
CA ASN A 387 18.03 0.49 -21.67
C ASN A 387 17.18 -0.28 -20.66
N PHE A 388 16.95 -1.55 -20.94
CA PHE A 388 16.21 -2.44 -20.05
C PHE A 388 16.51 -3.91 -20.36
N THR A 389 16.11 -4.77 -19.43
CA THR A 389 16.00 -6.22 -19.58
C THR A 389 14.58 -6.69 -19.30
N ALA A 390 14.21 -7.83 -19.86
CA ALA A 390 12.94 -8.51 -19.61
C ALA A 390 13.22 -9.86 -18.92
N SER A 391 12.36 -10.28 -17.99
CA SER A 391 12.50 -11.57 -17.28
C SER A 391 12.44 -12.79 -18.20
N VAL A 392 11.64 -12.69 -19.26
CA VAL A 392 11.52 -13.64 -20.37
C VAL A 392 11.28 -12.86 -21.67
N THR A 393 11.68 -13.41 -22.81
CA THR A 393 11.48 -12.79 -24.14
C THR A 393 10.64 -13.65 -25.09
N ASN A 394 10.25 -14.85 -24.66
CA ASN A 394 9.34 -15.73 -25.36
C ASN A 394 8.57 -16.62 -24.37
N GLY A 395 7.42 -17.13 -24.80
CA GLY A 395 6.55 -18.04 -24.04
C GLY A 395 5.08 -17.93 -24.46
N PRO A 396 4.19 -18.81 -24.00
CA PRO A 396 2.78 -18.81 -24.38
C PRO A 396 1.98 -17.66 -23.75
N ALA A 397 0.90 -17.25 -24.42
CA ALA A 397 -0.10 -16.35 -23.83
C ALA A 397 -0.90 -17.04 -22.69
N PRO A 398 -1.21 -16.37 -21.56
CA PRO A 398 -0.76 -15.01 -21.21
C PRO A 398 0.69 -14.98 -20.70
N LEU A 399 1.57 -14.23 -21.38
CA LEU A 399 2.98 -14.14 -21.00
C LEU A 399 3.20 -12.96 -20.04
N VAL A 400 3.52 -13.26 -18.77
CA VAL A 400 3.87 -12.26 -17.76
C VAL A 400 5.35 -11.89 -17.90
N VAL A 401 5.63 -10.65 -18.26
CA VAL A 401 7.00 -10.12 -18.41
C VAL A 401 7.25 -9.03 -17.37
N LYS A 402 8.26 -9.25 -16.53
CA LYS A 402 8.79 -8.22 -15.62
C LYS A 402 9.90 -7.48 -16.35
N PHE A 403 9.78 -6.17 -16.47
CA PHE A 403 10.81 -5.33 -17.06
C PHE A 403 11.66 -4.69 -15.97
N SER A 404 12.98 -4.68 -16.18
CA SER A 404 13.92 -3.99 -15.30
C SER A 404 14.62 -2.89 -16.08
N ASP A 405 14.46 -1.66 -15.62
CA ASP A 405 15.12 -0.50 -16.19
C ASP A 405 16.63 -0.54 -15.93
N LEU A 406 17.39 -0.17 -16.96
CA LEU A 406 18.84 0.02 -16.96
C LEU A 406 19.22 1.36 -17.62
N SER A 407 18.25 2.26 -17.79
CA SER A 407 18.42 3.52 -18.50
C SER A 407 19.34 4.47 -17.74
N LYS A 408 20.09 5.27 -18.48
CA LYS A 408 21.00 6.27 -17.90
C LYS A 408 20.49 7.67 -18.16
N ASN A 409 20.61 8.53 -17.14
CA ASN A 409 20.15 9.92 -17.16
C ASN A 409 18.64 10.04 -17.45
N ALA A 410 17.85 9.02 -17.12
CA ALA A 410 16.40 9.02 -17.26
C ALA A 410 15.75 9.36 -15.92
N VAL A 411 14.68 10.16 -15.96
CA VAL A 411 13.88 10.57 -14.80
C VAL A 411 12.40 10.20 -14.97
N ALA A 412 11.99 9.88 -16.20
CA ALA A 412 10.68 9.37 -16.54
C ALA A 412 10.83 8.26 -17.60
N TRP A 413 9.94 7.29 -17.52
CA TRP A 413 9.84 6.16 -18.43
C TRP A 413 8.47 6.19 -19.09
N ASN A 414 8.43 5.85 -20.37
CA ASN A 414 7.19 5.66 -21.11
C ASN A 414 7.29 4.33 -21.83
N TRP A 415 6.59 3.34 -21.30
CA TRP A 415 6.48 2.01 -21.87
C TRP A 415 5.29 1.95 -22.80
N ASP A 416 5.55 1.45 -24.00
CA ASP A 416 4.60 1.13 -25.04
C ASP A 416 4.92 -0.33 -25.40
N PHE A 417 4.06 -1.27 -24.98
CA PHE A 417 4.40 -2.71 -24.95
C PHE A 417 4.13 -3.41 -26.28
N ASP A 418 3.30 -2.84 -27.15
CA ASP A 418 3.04 -3.35 -28.50
C ASP A 418 3.55 -2.43 -29.64
N ASN A 419 4.03 -1.23 -29.30
CA ASN A 419 4.53 -0.19 -30.20
C ASN A 419 3.43 0.35 -31.12
N ASP A 420 2.21 0.55 -30.59
CA ASP A 420 1.12 1.25 -31.28
C ASP A 420 1.25 2.80 -31.23
N GLY A 421 2.13 3.32 -30.36
CA GLY A 421 2.38 4.75 -30.15
C GLY A 421 1.63 5.36 -28.96
N ILE A 422 0.90 4.55 -28.18
CA ILE A 422 0.21 4.93 -26.94
C ILE A 422 1.07 4.48 -25.75
N SER A 423 0.95 5.20 -24.62
CA SER A 423 1.63 4.84 -23.37
C SER A 423 0.78 3.85 -22.57
N ASP A 424 1.34 2.67 -22.29
CA ASP A 424 0.75 1.67 -21.41
C ASP A 424 1.13 1.86 -19.94
N SER A 425 2.36 2.32 -19.67
CA SER A 425 2.87 2.49 -18.31
C SER A 425 3.98 3.53 -18.21
N THR A 426 4.01 4.23 -17.07
CA THR A 426 5.07 5.17 -16.68
C THR A 426 5.88 4.70 -15.48
N GLU A 427 5.66 3.47 -15.00
CA GLU A 427 6.44 2.88 -13.92
C GLU A 427 7.89 2.61 -14.37
N GLN A 428 8.86 2.70 -13.45
CA GLN A 428 10.26 2.42 -13.79
C GLN A 428 10.48 0.92 -14.10
N ASN A 429 9.87 0.01 -13.33
CA ASN A 429 10.07 -1.44 -13.45
C ASN A 429 8.71 -2.17 -13.56
N PRO A 430 7.97 -1.98 -14.66
CA PRO A 430 6.60 -2.48 -14.78
C PRO A 430 6.55 -4.00 -14.95
N VAL A 431 5.39 -4.56 -14.65
CA VAL A 431 5.00 -5.92 -15.03
C VAL A 431 3.87 -5.84 -16.03
N HIS A 432 4.09 -6.35 -17.25
CA HIS A 432 3.07 -6.42 -18.29
C HIS A 432 2.65 -7.87 -18.55
N VAL A 433 1.42 -8.07 -19.02
CA VAL A 433 0.85 -9.39 -19.32
C VAL A 433 0.33 -9.40 -20.75
N TYR A 434 1.07 -10.02 -21.67
CA TYR A 434 0.66 -10.16 -23.06
C TYR A 434 -0.40 -11.26 -23.17
N ARG A 435 -1.66 -10.88 -23.43
CA ARG A 435 -2.82 -11.78 -23.33
C ARG A 435 -3.11 -12.61 -24.58
N ALA A 436 -2.56 -12.25 -25.73
CA ALA A 436 -2.79 -12.95 -27.00
C ALA A 436 -1.48 -13.42 -27.62
N GLN A 437 -1.58 -14.37 -28.54
CA GLN A 437 -0.45 -14.77 -29.39
C GLN A 437 -0.03 -13.58 -30.27
N GLY A 438 1.27 -13.28 -30.32
CA GLY A 438 1.80 -12.20 -31.13
C GLY A 438 3.30 -12.00 -30.97
N ASN A 439 3.94 -11.36 -31.94
CA ASN A 439 5.26 -10.79 -31.74
C ASN A 439 5.07 -9.31 -31.39
N TYR A 440 5.27 -8.99 -30.12
CA TYR A 440 5.13 -7.64 -29.59
C TYR A 440 6.48 -6.92 -29.64
N THR A 441 6.48 -5.67 -30.07
CA THR A 441 7.67 -4.82 -29.99
C THR A 441 7.50 -3.89 -28.81
N VAL A 442 8.34 -4.05 -27.80
CA VAL A 442 8.34 -3.21 -26.60
C VAL A 442 9.24 -2.03 -26.84
N ASN A 443 8.68 -0.83 -26.68
CA ASN A 443 9.39 0.43 -26.75
C ASN A 443 9.45 1.05 -25.36
N LEU A 444 10.65 1.04 -24.76
CA LEU A 444 10.95 1.92 -23.64
C LEU A 444 11.46 3.24 -24.20
N THR A 445 10.64 4.29 -24.07
CA THR A 445 11.11 5.66 -24.25
C THR A 445 11.50 6.24 -22.90
N ALA A 446 12.81 6.37 -22.67
CA ALA A 446 13.38 6.99 -21.48
C ALA A 446 13.56 8.49 -21.73
N SER A 447 13.10 9.32 -20.80
CA SER A 447 13.13 10.78 -20.89
C SER A 447 13.93 11.40 -19.74
N ASN A 448 14.62 12.50 -20.03
CA ASN A 448 15.22 13.40 -19.03
C ASN A 448 14.49 14.75 -18.93
N GLY A 449 13.26 14.83 -19.46
CA GLY A 449 12.49 16.07 -19.57
C GLY A 449 12.80 16.91 -20.81
N PHE A 450 14.03 16.86 -21.34
CA PHE A 450 14.47 17.67 -22.49
C PHE A 450 14.70 16.87 -23.76
N ASN A 451 15.19 15.64 -23.60
CA ASN A 451 15.50 14.72 -24.67
C ASN A 451 14.89 13.36 -24.31
N THR A 452 14.46 12.64 -25.34
CA THR A 452 14.10 11.24 -25.22
C THR A 452 15.12 10.37 -25.93
N ASN A 453 15.22 9.13 -25.48
CA ASN A 453 15.85 8.06 -26.22
C ASN A 453 14.97 6.83 -26.07
N SER A 454 14.93 6.01 -27.11
CA SER A 454 14.03 4.86 -27.17
C SER A 454 14.84 3.60 -27.41
N LYS A 455 14.54 2.53 -26.66
CA LYS A 455 15.04 1.19 -26.90
C LYS A 455 13.88 0.29 -27.26
N LEU A 456 14.05 -0.45 -28.36
CA LEU A 456 13.13 -1.51 -28.78
C LEU A 456 13.66 -2.87 -28.32
N ALA A 457 12.76 -3.77 -27.93
CA ALA A 457 13.02 -5.21 -27.79
C ALA A 457 11.78 -6.01 -28.20
N ASN A 458 11.96 -7.22 -28.73
CA ASN A 458 10.82 -8.06 -29.13
C ASN A 458 10.48 -9.07 -28.03
N ILE A 459 9.19 -9.26 -27.79
CA ILE A 459 8.62 -10.33 -26.98
C ILE A 459 7.80 -11.23 -27.90
N SER A 460 8.23 -12.48 -28.06
CA SER A 460 7.55 -13.48 -28.89
C SER A 460 6.58 -14.30 -28.05
N VAL A 461 5.32 -13.88 -28.06
CA VAL A 461 4.24 -14.57 -27.37
C VAL A 461 3.68 -15.64 -28.30
N GLU A 462 4.02 -16.87 -27.99
CA GLU A 462 3.63 -18.04 -28.77
C GLU A 462 2.13 -18.29 -28.63
N LYS A 463 1.58 -19.15 -29.51
CA LYS A 463 0.21 -19.62 -29.31
C LYS A 463 0.11 -20.17 -27.90
N ARG A 464 -1.00 -19.88 -27.21
CA ARG A 464 -1.39 -20.57 -25.99
C ARG A 464 -1.33 -22.08 -26.25
N VAL A 465 -0.22 -22.71 -25.87
CA VAL A 465 -0.07 -24.17 -25.90
C VAL A 465 -0.78 -24.69 -24.67
N SER A 466 -1.84 -25.46 -24.91
CA SER A 466 -2.83 -25.80 -23.91
C SER A 466 -2.22 -26.49 -22.69
N SER A 467 -2.30 -25.80 -21.56
CA SER A 467 -2.42 -26.42 -20.24
C SER A 467 -3.34 -25.51 -19.43
N THR A 468 -4.37 -26.10 -18.83
CA THR A 468 -5.47 -25.38 -18.19
C THR A 468 -5.05 -24.76 -16.86
N TRP A 469 -5.45 -23.51 -16.63
CA TRP A 469 -5.03 -22.72 -15.47
C TRP A 469 -6.11 -22.78 -14.36
N PRO A 470 -5.74 -23.10 -13.10
CA PRO A 470 -6.68 -23.09 -12.00
C PRO A 470 -7.07 -21.66 -11.57
N PHE A 471 -8.33 -21.54 -11.18
CA PHE A 471 -8.98 -20.33 -10.69
C PHE A 471 -9.30 -20.54 -9.22
N ILE A 472 -8.62 -19.80 -8.35
CA ILE A 472 -8.62 -20.03 -6.90
C ILE A 472 -9.25 -18.82 -6.20
N CYS A 473 -10.37 -19.05 -5.52
CA CYS A 473 -10.92 -18.09 -4.57
C CYS A 473 -9.97 -17.96 -3.38
N ILE A 474 -9.73 -16.73 -2.91
CA ILE A 474 -8.79 -16.41 -1.83
C ILE A 474 -9.55 -15.81 -0.64
N ILE A 475 -9.22 -16.28 0.57
CA ILE A 475 -9.70 -15.74 1.84
C ILE A 475 -9.22 -14.28 1.95
N GLY A 476 -10.18 -13.35 1.89
CA GLY A 476 -9.92 -11.91 1.76
C GLY A 476 -10.82 -11.20 0.74
N GLY A 477 -11.61 -11.94 -0.06
CA GLY A 477 -12.55 -11.38 -1.03
C GLY A 477 -11.90 -11.10 -2.39
N THR A 478 -11.06 -12.01 -2.86
CA THR A 478 -10.51 -11.99 -4.23
C THR A 478 -10.58 -13.38 -4.87
N VAL A 479 -10.54 -13.42 -6.20
CA VAL A 479 -10.28 -14.64 -6.97
C VAL A 479 -9.02 -14.44 -7.79
N SER A 480 -8.12 -15.41 -7.70
CA SER A 480 -6.81 -15.40 -8.34
C SER A 480 -6.76 -16.41 -9.48
N VAL A 481 -6.24 -16.01 -10.65
CA VAL A 481 -5.83 -16.96 -11.69
C VAL A 481 -4.35 -17.29 -11.45
N ILE A 482 -3.97 -18.58 -11.43
CA ILE A 482 -2.62 -19.02 -11.05
C ILE A 482 -1.92 -19.75 -12.19
N ASP A 483 -0.69 -19.32 -12.49
CA ASP A 483 0.27 -20.06 -13.31
C ASP A 483 0.79 -21.27 -12.52
N THR A 484 0.54 -22.49 -13.01
CA THR A 484 1.00 -23.71 -12.33
C THR A 484 2.41 -24.13 -12.72
N ALA A 485 2.98 -23.54 -13.78
CA ALA A 485 4.38 -23.75 -14.16
C ALA A 485 5.32 -22.80 -13.39
N THR A 486 4.91 -21.55 -13.13
CA THR A 486 5.73 -20.56 -12.39
C THR A 486 5.29 -20.34 -10.95
N GLY A 487 4.08 -20.78 -10.58
CA GLY A 487 3.49 -20.56 -9.26
C GLY A 487 3.01 -19.13 -9.01
N LEU A 488 2.94 -18.29 -10.04
CA LEU A 488 2.59 -16.88 -9.92
C LEU A 488 1.09 -16.65 -10.09
N VAL A 489 0.53 -15.75 -9.26
CA VAL A 489 -0.80 -15.18 -9.49
C VAL A 489 -0.72 -14.24 -10.70
N ILE A 490 -1.44 -14.53 -11.79
CA ILE A 490 -1.50 -13.65 -12.97
C ILE A 490 -2.22 -12.34 -12.62
N THR A 491 -3.33 -12.48 -11.91
CA THR A 491 -4.29 -11.40 -11.66
C THR A 491 -5.19 -11.76 -10.49
N LYS A 492 -5.75 -10.74 -9.85
CA LYS A 492 -6.71 -10.86 -8.75
C LYS A 492 -7.94 -10.03 -9.04
N VAL A 493 -9.10 -10.67 -9.04
CA VAL A 493 -10.41 -10.01 -9.17
C VAL A 493 -10.99 -9.84 -7.78
N LYS A 494 -11.28 -8.62 -7.35
CA LYS A 494 -11.96 -8.38 -6.07
C LYS A 494 -13.44 -8.80 -6.16
N VAL A 495 -13.88 -9.68 -5.27
CA VAL A 495 -15.25 -10.20 -5.18
C VAL A 495 -15.81 -9.95 -3.78
N GLY A 496 -17.08 -9.56 -3.69
CA GLY A 496 -17.79 -9.38 -2.42
C GLY A 496 -17.10 -8.51 -1.36
N ARG A 497 -17.40 -8.82 -0.09
CA ARG A 497 -16.73 -8.27 1.11
C ARG A 497 -16.33 -9.35 2.13
N SER A 498 -16.50 -10.63 1.80
CA SER A 498 -16.38 -11.76 2.73
C SER A 498 -15.66 -12.95 2.06
N MET A 499 -15.41 -14.02 2.83
CA MET A 499 -14.59 -15.17 2.44
C MET A 499 -15.31 -16.06 1.39
N PRO A 500 -14.85 -16.13 0.13
CA PRO A 500 -15.52 -16.97 -0.87
C PRO A 500 -15.07 -18.43 -0.76
N GLU A 501 -16.01 -19.37 -0.56
CA GLU A 501 -15.73 -20.82 -0.35
C GLU A 501 -16.26 -21.76 -1.46
N GLY A 502 -16.70 -21.16 -2.56
CA GLY A 502 -17.12 -21.88 -3.75
C GLY A 502 -16.80 -21.05 -4.98
N VAL A 503 -16.55 -21.73 -6.10
CA VAL A 503 -16.53 -21.11 -7.41
C VAL A 503 -16.90 -22.16 -8.46
N ALA A 504 -17.70 -21.76 -9.44
CA ALA A 504 -17.97 -22.55 -10.63
C ALA A 504 -17.81 -21.67 -11.88
N VAL A 505 -17.23 -22.22 -12.93
CA VAL A 505 -17.04 -21.55 -14.23
C VAL A 505 -18.02 -22.16 -15.24
N THR A 506 -18.60 -21.34 -16.11
CA THR A 506 -19.48 -21.83 -17.18
C THR A 506 -18.72 -22.76 -18.12
N PRO A 507 -19.39 -23.75 -18.76
CA PRO A 507 -18.73 -24.69 -19.67
C PRO A 507 -18.00 -24.03 -20.84
N ASP A 508 -18.46 -22.86 -21.29
CA ASP A 508 -17.81 -22.04 -22.33
C ASP A 508 -16.62 -21.20 -21.82
N GLY A 509 -16.29 -21.34 -20.54
CA GLY A 509 -15.20 -20.65 -19.86
C GLY A 509 -15.43 -19.18 -19.53
N LYS A 510 -16.53 -18.55 -19.98
CA LYS A 510 -16.65 -17.06 -20.01
C LYS A 510 -17.06 -16.40 -18.70
N LYS A 511 -17.87 -17.06 -17.87
CA LYS A 511 -18.35 -16.50 -16.59
C LYS A 511 -17.98 -17.42 -15.43
N ALA A 512 -17.56 -16.83 -14.32
CA ALA A 512 -17.44 -17.52 -13.04
C ALA A 512 -18.44 -16.96 -12.03
N TYR A 513 -19.00 -17.85 -11.21
CA TYR A 513 -19.97 -17.51 -10.16
C TYR A 513 -19.38 -17.87 -8.80
N VAL A 514 -19.33 -16.90 -7.91
CA VAL A 514 -18.59 -16.96 -6.64
C VAL A 514 -19.51 -16.59 -5.47
N PRO A 515 -19.97 -17.58 -4.68
CA PRO A 515 -20.67 -17.35 -3.43
C PRO A 515 -19.91 -16.49 -2.41
N ASP A 516 -20.53 -15.40 -1.97
CA ASP A 516 -20.01 -14.56 -0.88
C ASP A 516 -20.45 -15.17 0.48
N ARG A 517 -19.63 -16.04 1.10
CA ARG A 517 -19.97 -16.68 2.40
C ARG A 517 -20.26 -15.62 3.46
N TRP A 518 -21.17 -15.94 4.40
CA TRP A 518 -21.76 -15.04 5.40
C TRP A 518 -22.51 -13.83 4.82
N GLY A 519 -22.62 -13.75 3.50
CA GLY A 519 -23.42 -12.77 2.77
C GLY A 519 -24.78 -13.32 2.34
N VAL A 520 -25.31 -12.68 1.30
CA VAL A 520 -26.59 -13.00 0.65
C VAL A 520 -26.47 -12.86 -0.88
N ASN A 521 -25.25 -13.01 -1.40
CA ASN A 521 -24.87 -12.63 -2.75
C ASN A 521 -23.98 -13.69 -3.43
N VAL A 522 -23.99 -13.68 -4.77
CA VAL A 522 -23.03 -14.36 -5.63
C VAL A 522 -22.43 -13.32 -6.57
N SER A 523 -21.11 -13.15 -6.50
CA SER A 523 -20.36 -12.30 -7.44
C SER A 523 -20.28 -13.00 -8.81
N VAL A 524 -20.55 -12.28 -9.91
CA VAL A 524 -20.41 -12.80 -11.28
C VAL A 524 -19.19 -12.15 -11.93
N VAL A 525 -18.21 -12.98 -12.29
CA VAL A 525 -16.93 -12.54 -12.87
C VAL A 525 -16.88 -12.92 -14.35
N ASP A 526 -16.54 -11.96 -15.21
CA ASP A 526 -16.14 -12.24 -16.59
C ASP A 526 -14.65 -12.67 -16.60
N THR A 527 -14.37 -13.86 -17.11
CA THR A 527 -13.05 -14.51 -17.00
C THR A 527 -12.04 -13.98 -18.02
N ALA A 528 -12.50 -13.42 -19.13
CA ALA A 528 -11.65 -12.85 -20.17
C ALA A 528 -11.08 -11.49 -19.71
N THR A 529 -11.97 -10.62 -19.24
CA THR A 529 -11.62 -9.28 -18.71
C THR A 529 -11.10 -9.34 -17.28
N ASN A 530 -11.40 -10.40 -16.52
CA ASN A 530 -11.09 -10.54 -15.10
C ASN A 530 -11.75 -9.42 -14.25
N THR A 531 -13.04 -9.17 -14.50
CA THR A 531 -13.82 -8.14 -13.80
C THR A 531 -15.13 -8.69 -13.23
N VAL A 532 -15.60 -8.15 -12.10
CA VAL A 532 -16.97 -8.42 -11.62
C VAL A 532 -17.93 -7.64 -12.50
N ILE A 533 -18.76 -8.36 -13.25
CA ILE A 533 -19.77 -7.81 -14.16
C ILE A 533 -21.17 -7.74 -13.54
N ASP A 534 -21.43 -8.49 -12.46
CA ASP A 534 -22.72 -8.49 -11.77
C ASP A 534 -22.63 -9.01 -10.33
N THR A 535 -23.70 -8.86 -9.55
CA THR A 535 -23.84 -9.43 -8.20
C THR A 535 -25.28 -9.85 -7.95
N VAL A 536 -25.51 -11.16 -7.89
CA VAL A 536 -26.85 -11.76 -7.78
C VAL A 536 -27.20 -12.01 -6.32
N LYS A 537 -28.32 -11.45 -5.86
CA LYS A 537 -28.85 -11.72 -4.52
C LYS A 537 -29.47 -13.11 -4.43
N VAL A 538 -29.06 -13.91 -3.44
CA VAL A 538 -29.50 -15.30 -3.18
C VAL A 538 -29.99 -15.46 -1.73
N GLY A 539 -30.04 -16.70 -1.22
CA GLY A 539 -30.30 -16.99 0.20
C GLY A 539 -29.15 -16.57 1.12
N SER A 540 -29.27 -16.85 2.42
CA SER A 540 -28.24 -16.49 3.41
C SER A 540 -27.17 -17.57 3.55
N ASP A 541 -25.92 -17.13 3.70
CA ASP A 541 -24.71 -17.95 3.77
C ASP A 541 -24.56 -18.88 2.54
N PRO A 542 -24.38 -18.32 1.33
CA PRO A 542 -24.17 -19.13 0.13
C PRO A 542 -22.77 -19.80 0.19
N TYR A 543 -22.72 -21.10 -0.12
CA TYR A 543 -21.57 -21.97 0.11
C TYR A 543 -21.13 -22.69 -1.17
N GLY A 544 -21.79 -23.79 -1.55
CA GLY A 544 -21.51 -24.53 -2.77
C GLY A 544 -22.22 -23.94 -3.99
N VAL A 545 -21.58 -24.07 -5.14
CA VAL A 545 -22.12 -23.61 -6.43
C VAL A 545 -21.82 -24.63 -7.51
N ALA A 546 -22.79 -24.88 -8.38
CA ALA A 546 -22.65 -25.73 -9.57
C ALA A 546 -23.40 -25.11 -10.75
N ILE A 547 -22.97 -25.41 -11.98
CA ILE A 547 -23.55 -24.87 -13.22
C ILE A 547 -24.07 -26.03 -14.07
N SER A 548 -25.17 -25.84 -14.78
CA SER A 548 -25.71 -26.86 -15.68
C SER A 548 -24.78 -27.12 -16.88
N PRO A 549 -24.77 -28.35 -17.44
CA PRO A 549 -23.94 -28.69 -18.60
C PRO A 549 -24.15 -27.80 -19.84
N ASP A 550 -25.34 -27.20 -19.98
CA ASP A 550 -25.66 -26.25 -21.06
C ASP A 550 -25.24 -24.79 -20.74
N GLY A 551 -24.69 -24.54 -19.55
CA GLY A 551 -24.26 -23.22 -19.07
C GLY A 551 -25.39 -22.26 -18.70
N LYS A 552 -26.67 -22.65 -18.76
CA LYS A 552 -27.83 -21.73 -18.63
C LYS A 552 -28.36 -21.50 -17.22
N LYS A 553 -28.02 -22.38 -16.28
CA LYS A 553 -28.48 -22.33 -14.88
C LYS A 553 -27.31 -22.49 -13.92
N VAL A 554 -27.30 -21.70 -12.85
CA VAL A 554 -26.43 -21.87 -11.68
C VAL A 554 -27.27 -22.30 -10.49
N TYR A 555 -26.79 -23.26 -9.73
CA TYR A 555 -27.41 -23.78 -8.51
C TYR A 555 -26.51 -23.46 -7.33
N VAL A 556 -27.02 -22.69 -6.37
CA VAL A 556 -26.27 -22.15 -5.23
C VAL A 556 -26.86 -22.68 -3.94
N ALA A 557 -26.08 -23.42 -3.16
CA ALA A 557 -26.48 -23.86 -1.83
C ALA A 557 -26.35 -22.73 -0.82
N ASN A 558 -27.45 -22.40 -0.13
CA ASN A 558 -27.49 -21.39 0.90
C ASN A 558 -27.63 -22.07 2.27
N SER A 559 -26.51 -22.35 2.92
CA SER A 559 -26.42 -23.15 4.14
C SER A 559 -27.30 -22.59 5.26
N GLY A 560 -27.24 -21.27 5.48
CA GLY A 560 -27.97 -20.58 6.55
C GLY A 560 -29.47 -20.45 6.31
N SER A 561 -29.95 -20.67 5.08
CA SER A 561 -31.39 -20.62 4.74
C SER A 561 -31.98 -21.93 4.23
N ASN A 562 -31.21 -23.03 4.28
CA ASN A 562 -31.65 -24.41 3.96
C ASN A 562 -32.34 -24.54 2.59
N ASN A 563 -31.79 -23.89 1.56
CA ASN A 563 -32.36 -23.91 0.20
C ASN A 563 -31.28 -23.80 -0.89
N ILE A 564 -31.65 -24.20 -2.11
CA ILE A 564 -30.93 -23.88 -3.35
C ILE A 564 -31.54 -22.65 -4.01
N SER A 565 -30.73 -21.68 -4.43
CA SER A 565 -31.13 -20.64 -5.38
C SER A 565 -30.74 -21.04 -6.81
N ILE A 566 -31.67 -20.91 -7.76
CA ILE A 566 -31.47 -21.23 -9.18
C ILE A 566 -31.37 -19.93 -9.98
N ILE A 567 -30.18 -19.59 -10.47
CA ILE A 567 -29.90 -18.38 -11.24
C ILE A 567 -29.91 -18.70 -12.74
N ASN A 568 -30.58 -17.89 -13.57
CA ASN A 568 -30.39 -17.92 -15.03
C ASN A 568 -29.14 -17.10 -15.42
N THR A 569 -28.27 -17.67 -16.24
CA THR A 569 -26.95 -17.08 -16.58
C THR A 569 -26.98 -16.04 -17.70
N ASP A 570 -28.08 -15.95 -18.46
CA ASP A 570 -28.24 -14.89 -19.49
C ASP A 570 -28.60 -13.56 -18.82
N ALA A 571 -29.55 -13.61 -17.88
CA ALA A 571 -30.11 -12.45 -17.18
C ALA A 571 -29.53 -12.24 -15.77
N ASN A 572 -28.60 -13.09 -15.31
CA ASN A 572 -28.00 -13.08 -13.97
C ASN A 572 -29.03 -12.94 -12.82
N THR A 573 -30.20 -13.59 -12.91
CA THR A 573 -31.31 -13.43 -11.95
C THR A 573 -31.77 -14.76 -11.36
N VAL A 574 -32.15 -14.74 -10.07
CA VAL A 574 -32.77 -15.92 -9.41
C VAL A 574 -34.16 -16.16 -10.00
N THR A 575 -34.34 -17.34 -10.57
CA THR A 575 -35.58 -17.82 -11.20
C THR A 575 -36.43 -18.68 -10.26
N ALA A 576 -35.80 -19.37 -9.30
CA ALA A 576 -36.47 -20.19 -8.30
C ALA A 576 -35.60 -20.35 -7.05
N THR A 577 -36.25 -20.66 -5.92
CA THR A 577 -35.60 -21.04 -4.66
C THR A 577 -36.26 -22.33 -4.15
N VAL A 578 -35.46 -23.38 -3.94
CA VAL A 578 -35.94 -24.74 -3.64
C VAL A 578 -35.49 -25.13 -2.22
N PRO A 579 -36.41 -25.33 -1.25
CA PRO A 579 -36.07 -25.84 0.07
C PRO A 579 -35.44 -27.23 0.00
N VAL A 580 -34.40 -27.47 0.79
CA VAL A 580 -33.68 -28.76 0.88
C VAL A 580 -33.48 -29.16 2.35
N GLY A 581 -32.56 -30.09 2.63
CA GLY A 581 -32.18 -30.46 3.99
C GLY A 581 -31.44 -29.34 4.74
N ILE A 582 -31.04 -29.65 5.98
CA ILE A 582 -30.38 -28.69 6.87
C ILE A 582 -28.92 -28.47 6.45
N SER A 583 -28.50 -27.21 6.38
CA SER A 583 -27.14 -26.78 6.05
C SER A 583 -26.61 -27.41 4.74
N PRO A 584 -27.22 -27.09 3.59
CA PRO A 584 -26.73 -27.52 2.29
C PRO A 584 -25.33 -26.96 2.01
N THR A 585 -24.43 -27.84 1.57
CA THR A 585 -22.99 -27.59 1.41
C THR A 585 -22.55 -27.82 -0.03
N GLY A 586 -22.44 -29.07 -0.47
CA GLY A 586 -22.08 -29.46 -1.83
C GLY A 586 -23.29 -29.50 -2.77
N VAL A 587 -23.07 -29.12 -4.04
CA VAL A 587 -24.07 -29.20 -5.11
C VAL A 587 -23.40 -29.81 -6.34
N ALA A 588 -24.08 -30.74 -7.02
CA ALA A 588 -23.65 -31.25 -8.31
C ALA A 588 -24.84 -31.46 -9.25
N VAL A 589 -24.66 -31.12 -10.53
CA VAL A 589 -25.68 -31.32 -11.58
C VAL A 589 -25.40 -32.63 -12.31
N ALA A 590 -26.45 -33.37 -12.68
CA ALA A 590 -26.31 -34.55 -13.54
C ALA A 590 -25.80 -34.15 -14.95
N PRO A 591 -25.04 -35.03 -15.65
CA PRO A 591 -24.51 -34.74 -16.99
C PRO A 591 -25.57 -34.44 -18.06
N ASP A 592 -26.79 -34.94 -17.88
CA ASP A 592 -27.96 -34.66 -18.74
C ASP A 592 -28.72 -33.37 -18.37
N GLY A 593 -28.30 -32.70 -17.27
CA GLY A 593 -28.98 -31.54 -16.71
C GLY A 593 -30.32 -31.81 -16.04
N SER A 594 -30.80 -33.06 -15.94
CA SER A 594 -32.17 -33.39 -15.49
C SER A 594 -32.34 -33.32 -13.96
N LYS A 595 -31.27 -33.61 -13.21
CA LYS A 595 -31.25 -33.65 -11.75
C LYS A 595 -30.12 -32.82 -11.14
N VAL A 596 -30.33 -32.34 -9.93
CA VAL A 596 -29.30 -31.75 -9.05
C VAL A 596 -29.28 -32.50 -7.73
N TYR A 597 -28.08 -32.85 -7.28
CA TYR A 597 -27.82 -33.52 -6.02
C TYR A 597 -27.20 -32.53 -5.04
N VAL A 598 -27.78 -32.42 -3.85
CA VAL A 598 -27.39 -31.45 -2.83
C VAL A 598 -27.03 -32.18 -1.55
N ALA A 599 -25.77 -32.10 -1.12
CA ALA A 599 -25.34 -32.59 0.18
C ALA A 599 -25.86 -31.65 1.27
N ASN A 600 -26.54 -32.20 2.28
CA ASN A 600 -27.04 -31.48 3.44
C ASN A 600 -26.29 -31.97 4.68
N SER A 601 -25.39 -31.14 5.21
CA SER A 601 -24.47 -31.51 6.30
C SER A 601 -25.16 -31.82 7.63
N GLY A 602 -26.43 -31.44 7.79
CA GLY A 602 -27.20 -31.62 9.01
C GLY A 602 -26.88 -30.56 10.07
N SER A 603 -27.16 -30.86 11.33
CA SER A 603 -26.83 -29.97 12.45
C SER A 603 -26.59 -30.74 13.74
N TYR A 604 -25.88 -30.12 14.69
CA TYR A 604 -25.73 -30.64 16.05
C TYR A 604 -27.12 -30.79 16.72
N PRO A 605 -27.39 -31.88 17.48
CA PRO A 605 -26.45 -32.94 17.88
C PRO A 605 -26.46 -34.21 17.03
N SER A 606 -27.43 -34.41 16.13
CA SER A 606 -27.58 -35.69 15.41
C SER A 606 -26.60 -35.84 14.25
N TYR A 607 -26.29 -34.74 13.53
CA TYR A 607 -25.36 -34.72 12.39
C TYR A 607 -25.69 -35.74 11.27
N GLU A 608 -26.95 -36.18 11.21
CA GLU A 608 -27.47 -37.09 10.19
C GLU A 608 -27.41 -36.42 8.81
N GLY A 609 -26.61 -36.99 7.92
CA GLY A 609 -26.41 -36.48 6.58
C GLY A 609 -27.46 -36.96 5.60
N THR A 610 -27.86 -36.07 4.70
CA THR A 610 -28.73 -36.45 3.57
C THR A 610 -28.25 -35.84 2.26
N VAL A 611 -28.66 -36.45 1.14
CA VAL A 611 -28.62 -35.83 -0.19
C VAL A 611 -30.04 -35.57 -0.67
N SER A 612 -30.37 -34.31 -0.96
CA SER A 612 -31.62 -33.95 -1.65
C SER A 612 -31.42 -34.08 -3.16
N VAL A 613 -32.37 -34.74 -3.83
CA VAL A 613 -32.42 -34.90 -5.29
C VAL A 613 -33.48 -33.96 -5.84
N ILE A 614 -33.08 -32.94 -6.60
CA ILE A 614 -33.96 -31.94 -7.21
C ILE A 614 -34.14 -32.28 -8.69
N ASP A 615 -35.38 -32.30 -9.17
CA ASP A 615 -35.71 -32.33 -10.60
C ASP A 615 -35.64 -30.91 -11.18
N THR A 616 -34.88 -30.70 -12.26
CA THR A 616 -34.58 -29.34 -12.78
C THR A 616 -35.66 -28.74 -13.68
N ALA A 617 -36.61 -29.56 -14.11
CA ALA A 617 -37.77 -29.14 -14.91
C ALA A 617 -38.88 -28.57 -14.02
N THR A 618 -39.16 -29.24 -12.89
CA THR A 618 -40.15 -28.84 -11.89
C THR A 618 -39.58 -27.91 -10.81
N SER A 619 -38.26 -27.91 -10.61
CA SER A 619 -37.58 -27.24 -9.49
C SER A 619 -38.07 -27.70 -8.12
N MET A 620 -38.27 -29.02 -7.97
CA MET A 620 -38.76 -29.65 -6.73
C MET A 620 -37.84 -30.79 -6.27
N VAL A 621 -37.75 -30.99 -4.96
CA VAL A 621 -37.10 -32.18 -4.38
C VAL A 621 -37.99 -33.40 -4.65
N THR A 622 -37.43 -34.42 -5.32
CA THR A 622 -38.09 -35.68 -5.67
C THR A 622 -37.67 -36.85 -4.77
N ALA A 623 -36.49 -36.77 -4.15
CA ALA A 623 -36.03 -37.75 -3.17
C ALA A 623 -35.09 -37.11 -2.13
N THR A 624 -35.00 -37.73 -0.95
CA THR A 624 -34.00 -37.41 0.08
C THR A 624 -33.34 -38.72 0.52
N VAL A 625 -32.05 -38.86 0.22
CA VAL A 625 -31.26 -40.08 0.46
C VAL A 625 -30.46 -39.89 1.74
N HIS A 626 -30.52 -40.83 2.69
CA HIS A 626 -29.68 -40.80 3.87
C HIS A 626 -28.27 -41.29 3.52
N VAL A 627 -27.24 -40.58 3.99
CA VAL A 627 -25.82 -40.86 3.71
C VAL A 627 -25.02 -40.90 5.03
N GLY A 628 -23.69 -40.81 4.98
CA GLY A 628 -22.87 -40.70 6.19
C GLY A 628 -23.07 -39.39 6.94
N ASN A 629 -22.46 -39.27 8.13
CA ASN A 629 -22.59 -38.06 8.95
C ASN A 629 -21.72 -36.92 8.40
N HIS A 630 -22.25 -35.69 8.44
CA HIS A 630 -21.63 -34.49 7.84
C HIS A 630 -21.18 -34.67 6.38
N PRO A 631 -22.11 -34.84 5.42
CA PRO A 631 -21.77 -34.80 4.01
C PRO A 631 -21.35 -33.38 3.59
N SER A 632 -20.22 -33.28 2.91
CA SER A 632 -19.59 -32.03 2.50
C SER A 632 -19.81 -31.79 1.00
N ARG A 633 -18.89 -32.22 0.14
CA ARG A 633 -19.02 -32.14 -1.31
C ARG A 633 -19.63 -33.41 -1.91
N VAL A 634 -20.19 -33.26 -3.11
CA VAL A 634 -20.88 -34.30 -3.87
C VAL A 634 -20.46 -34.19 -5.33
N ALA A 635 -20.31 -35.32 -6.02
CA ALA A 635 -19.99 -35.38 -7.45
C ALA A 635 -20.77 -36.51 -8.15
N VAL A 636 -21.18 -36.28 -9.40
CA VAL A 636 -21.88 -37.26 -10.24
C VAL A 636 -20.90 -37.87 -11.25
N THR A 637 -21.03 -39.15 -11.58
CA THR A 637 -20.27 -39.75 -12.68
C THR A 637 -20.73 -39.22 -14.04
N PRO A 638 -19.83 -39.12 -15.06
CA PRO A 638 -20.18 -38.71 -16.43
C PRO A 638 -21.27 -39.56 -17.11
N ASP A 639 -21.44 -40.82 -16.71
CA ASP A 639 -22.54 -41.67 -17.18
C ASP A 639 -23.89 -41.42 -16.46
N GLY A 640 -23.91 -40.53 -15.47
CA GLY A 640 -25.07 -40.17 -14.65
C GLY A 640 -25.54 -41.25 -13.66
N LYS A 641 -24.89 -42.42 -13.57
CA LYS A 641 -25.39 -43.58 -12.82
C LYS A 641 -25.06 -43.58 -11.32
N LYS A 642 -23.96 -42.93 -10.92
CA LYS A 642 -23.50 -42.89 -9.52
C LYS A 642 -23.29 -41.46 -9.04
N VAL A 643 -23.60 -41.24 -7.77
CA VAL A 643 -23.28 -40.03 -7.02
C VAL A 643 -22.37 -40.40 -5.86
N TYR A 644 -21.21 -39.77 -5.77
CA TYR A 644 -20.26 -39.93 -4.67
C TYR A 644 -20.37 -38.74 -3.73
N VAL A 645 -20.41 -39.01 -2.43
CA VAL A 645 -20.58 -38.00 -1.38
C VAL A 645 -19.47 -38.17 -0.37
N ALA A 646 -18.65 -37.13 -0.17
CA ALA A 646 -17.68 -37.09 0.91
C ALA A 646 -18.43 -36.86 2.24
N ASN A 647 -18.14 -37.68 3.27
CA ASN A 647 -18.71 -37.52 4.61
C ASN A 647 -17.57 -37.47 5.62
N TRP A 648 -17.51 -36.40 6.41
CA TRP A 648 -16.40 -36.10 7.34
C TRP A 648 -16.08 -37.24 8.32
N GLY A 649 -17.05 -38.10 8.62
CA GLY A 649 -16.91 -39.27 9.50
C GLY A 649 -16.18 -40.49 8.91
N HIS A 650 -15.15 -40.29 8.07
CA HIS A 650 -14.30 -41.31 7.40
C HIS A 650 -14.81 -41.99 6.12
N TYR A 651 -15.96 -41.59 5.59
CA TYR A 651 -16.63 -42.37 4.56
C TYR A 651 -16.96 -41.59 3.29
N VAL A 652 -16.84 -42.24 2.13
CA VAL A 652 -17.46 -41.80 0.89
C VAL A 652 -18.68 -42.68 0.62
N SER A 653 -19.87 -42.08 0.55
CA SER A 653 -21.11 -42.80 0.20
C SER A 653 -21.25 -42.85 -1.32
N VAL A 654 -21.63 -44.02 -1.85
CA VAL A 654 -21.93 -44.21 -3.27
C VAL A 654 -23.43 -44.43 -3.43
N VAL A 655 -24.13 -43.48 -4.04
CA VAL A 655 -25.57 -43.52 -4.29
C VAL A 655 -25.83 -43.90 -5.75
N ASP A 656 -26.73 -44.86 -5.97
CA ASP A 656 -27.26 -45.17 -7.30
C ASP A 656 -28.38 -44.18 -7.66
N THR A 657 -28.32 -43.60 -8.86
CA THR A 657 -29.22 -42.50 -9.29
C THR A 657 -30.56 -42.96 -9.87
N ALA A 658 -30.69 -44.26 -10.17
CA ALA A 658 -31.94 -44.87 -10.63
C ALA A 658 -32.84 -45.23 -9.45
N THR A 659 -32.27 -45.77 -8.36
CA THR A 659 -32.99 -46.15 -7.14
C THR A 659 -33.00 -45.06 -6.07
N ASN A 660 -32.07 -44.09 -6.13
CA ASN A 660 -31.78 -43.13 -5.06
C ASN A 660 -31.42 -43.81 -3.72
N THR A 661 -30.59 -44.87 -3.76
CA THR A 661 -30.13 -45.61 -2.57
C THR A 661 -28.62 -45.67 -2.47
N VAL A 662 -28.07 -45.64 -1.25
CA VAL A 662 -26.64 -45.94 -1.02
C VAL A 662 -26.38 -47.42 -1.33
N THR A 663 -25.51 -47.68 -2.30
CA THR A 663 -25.13 -49.04 -2.75
C THR A 663 -23.77 -49.48 -2.21
N ALA A 664 -22.90 -48.54 -1.82
CA ALA A 664 -21.63 -48.83 -1.18
C ALA A 664 -21.18 -47.67 -0.29
N THR A 665 -20.25 -47.97 0.61
CA THR A 665 -19.56 -47.00 1.46
C THR A 665 -18.07 -47.33 1.44
N VAL A 666 -17.23 -46.35 1.11
CA VAL A 666 -15.77 -46.51 1.01
C VAL A 666 -15.13 -45.82 2.22
N ASP A 667 -14.42 -46.58 3.05
CA ASP A 667 -13.64 -46.05 4.17
C ASP A 667 -12.29 -45.51 3.67
N VAL A 668 -11.99 -44.25 3.95
CA VAL A 668 -10.72 -43.58 3.58
C VAL A 668 -9.80 -43.34 4.79
N ASP A 669 -10.20 -43.80 5.99
CA ASP A 669 -9.52 -43.66 7.30
C ASP A 669 -9.04 -42.24 7.68
N ASN A 670 -9.56 -41.22 6.99
CA ASN A 670 -9.24 -39.80 7.14
C ASN A 670 -10.53 -38.98 7.06
N SER A 671 -10.50 -37.65 7.13
CA SER A 671 -11.73 -36.83 7.09
C SER A 671 -11.92 -36.24 5.69
N PRO A 672 -12.66 -36.91 4.76
CA PRO A 672 -12.85 -36.41 3.41
C PRO A 672 -13.77 -35.18 3.43
N ASP A 673 -13.43 -34.17 2.63
CA ASP A 673 -14.17 -32.92 2.53
C ASP A 673 -14.50 -32.57 1.08
N GLU A 674 -13.49 -32.62 0.20
CA GLU A 674 -13.61 -32.28 -1.22
C GLU A 674 -13.64 -33.54 -2.10
N ILE A 675 -14.40 -33.51 -3.20
CA ILE A 675 -14.57 -34.67 -4.09
C ILE A 675 -14.80 -34.28 -5.56
N VAL A 676 -14.14 -34.98 -6.49
CA VAL A 676 -14.30 -34.78 -7.94
C VAL A 676 -14.18 -36.10 -8.71
N VAL A 677 -15.00 -36.31 -9.74
CA VAL A 677 -14.88 -37.46 -10.66
C VAL A 677 -14.10 -37.03 -11.89
N ASN A 678 -13.19 -37.86 -12.40
CA ASN A 678 -12.46 -37.54 -13.62
C ASN A 678 -13.37 -37.58 -14.88
N PRO A 679 -13.06 -36.86 -15.97
CA PRO A 679 -13.92 -36.75 -17.15
C PRO A 679 -14.27 -38.09 -17.82
N THR A 680 -13.41 -39.11 -17.68
CA THR A 680 -13.67 -40.46 -18.20
C THR A 680 -14.54 -41.33 -17.28
N GLY A 681 -14.89 -40.84 -16.09
CA GLY A 681 -15.72 -41.57 -15.12
C GLY A 681 -15.04 -42.81 -14.51
N THR A 682 -13.72 -42.93 -14.62
CA THR A 682 -12.95 -44.12 -14.19
C THR A 682 -12.41 -44.01 -12.77
N LYS A 683 -12.15 -42.79 -12.30
CA LYS A 683 -11.61 -42.49 -10.97
C LYS A 683 -12.39 -41.36 -10.30
N VAL A 684 -12.56 -41.46 -8.98
CA VAL A 684 -12.99 -40.38 -8.11
C VAL A 684 -11.80 -39.96 -7.25
N TYR A 685 -11.46 -38.68 -7.23
CA TYR A 685 -10.47 -38.11 -6.33
C TYR A 685 -11.20 -37.49 -5.15
N VAL A 686 -10.71 -37.79 -3.94
CA VAL A 686 -11.29 -37.36 -2.66
C VAL A 686 -10.18 -36.75 -1.83
N ALA A 687 -10.35 -35.52 -1.34
CA ALA A 687 -9.33 -34.83 -0.54
C ALA A 687 -9.89 -34.38 0.81
N GLY A 688 -9.02 -34.24 1.81
CA GLY A 688 -9.41 -33.76 3.13
C GLY A 688 -8.29 -33.82 4.18
N MET A 689 -8.66 -33.71 5.45
CA MET A 689 -7.72 -33.70 6.58
C MET A 689 -7.30 -35.11 6.99
N LYS A 690 -6.02 -35.30 7.36
CA LYS A 690 -5.55 -36.56 7.94
C LYS A 690 -6.01 -36.77 9.39
N LYS A 691 -6.25 -38.03 9.75
CA LYS A 691 -6.67 -38.44 11.09
C LYS A 691 -5.50 -38.50 12.08
N GLY A 692 -5.74 -38.06 13.31
CA GLY A 692 -4.83 -38.30 14.45
C GLY A 692 -3.65 -37.34 14.61
N TYR A 693 -3.51 -36.32 13.75
CA TYR A 693 -2.49 -35.29 13.91
C TYR A 693 -2.86 -34.29 15.02
N ALA A 694 -1.85 -33.82 15.77
CA ALA A 694 -2.04 -32.83 16.81
C ALA A 694 -2.34 -31.45 16.18
N ALA A 695 -3.17 -30.63 16.85
CA ALA A 695 -3.50 -29.29 16.38
C ALA A 695 -2.22 -28.46 16.13
N GLY A 696 -1.94 -28.12 14.87
CA GLY A 696 -0.74 -27.39 14.44
C GLY A 696 0.15 -28.09 13.40
N THR A 697 -0.20 -29.30 12.94
CA THR A 697 0.42 -29.93 11.76
C THR A 697 -0.63 -30.18 10.68
N ASP A 698 -0.86 -29.16 9.85
CA ASP A 698 -1.95 -29.12 8.86
C ASP A 698 -1.58 -29.89 7.56
N ASP A 699 -1.44 -31.22 7.64
CA ASP A 699 -1.20 -32.08 6.48
C ASP A 699 -2.49 -32.74 5.95
N GLY A 700 -2.69 -32.68 4.64
CA GLY A 700 -3.84 -33.25 3.94
C GLY A 700 -3.57 -34.62 3.32
N PHE A 701 -4.63 -35.21 2.76
CA PHE A 701 -4.54 -36.40 1.90
C PHE A 701 -5.38 -36.23 0.63
N VAL A 702 -5.06 -37.03 -0.39
CA VAL A 702 -5.94 -37.30 -1.55
C VAL A 702 -6.02 -38.80 -1.77
N SER A 703 -7.21 -39.38 -1.89
CA SER A 703 -7.40 -40.76 -2.31
C SER A 703 -8.04 -40.83 -3.70
N ALA A 704 -7.48 -41.67 -4.57
CA ALA A 704 -8.07 -42.03 -5.85
C ALA A 704 -8.87 -43.34 -5.68
N ILE A 705 -10.17 -43.32 -6.01
CA ILE A 705 -11.10 -44.45 -5.89
C ILE A 705 -11.53 -44.91 -7.29
N GLY A 706 -11.41 -46.21 -7.58
CA GLY A 706 -11.87 -46.81 -8.83
C GLY A 706 -13.39 -46.92 -8.88
N THR A 707 -14.03 -46.36 -9.91
CA THR A 707 -15.50 -46.28 -10.00
C THR A 707 -16.18 -47.60 -10.37
N SER A 708 -15.44 -48.58 -10.90
CA SER A 708 -15.96 -49.89 -11.31
C SER A 708 -16.28 -50.80 -10.12
N ASN A 709 -15.46 -50.75 -9.07
CA ASN A 709 -15.51 -51.62 -7.89
C ASN A 709 -15.58 -50.84 -6.55
N ASN A 710 -15.53 -49.51 -6.59
CA ASN A 710 -15.53 -48.59 -5.44
C ASN A 710 -14.34 -48.81 -4.46
N THR A 711 -13.17 -49.25 -4.94
CA THR A 711 -11.97 -49.44 -4.08
C THR A 711 -10.95 -48.32 -4.22
N ILE A 712 -10.26 -47.97 -3.13
CA ILE A 712 -9.09 -47.07 -3.18
C ILE A 712 -7.98 -47.72 -4.01
N ILE A 713 -7.49 -46.98 -5.01
CA ILE A 713 -6.38 -47.35 -5.91
C ILE A 713 -5.06 -46.80 -5.34
N ALA A 714 -5.07 -45.55 -4.89
CA ALA A 714 -3.92 -44.84 -4.36
C ALA A 714 -4.35 -43.84 -3.29
N THR A 715 -3.48 -43.57 -2.32
CA THR A 715 -3.58 -42.43 -1.39
C THR A 715 -2.27 -41.66 -1.46
N MET A 716 -2.39 -40.35 -1.65
CA MET A 716 -1.31 -39.39 -1.80
C MET A 716 -1.29 -38.46 -0.59
N ASP A 717 -0.10 -38.24 -0.06
CA ASP A 717 0.15 -37.25 0.98
C ASP A 717 0.38 -35.88 0.34
N ILE A 718 -0.30 -34.85 0.84
CA ILE A 718 -0.18 -33.47 0.34
C ILE A 718 0.16 -32.52 1.47
N VAL A 719 1.06 -31.57 1.17
CA VAL A 719 1.74 -30.73 2.15
C VAL A 719 1.27 -29.28 2.07
N GLY A 720 1.14 -28.64 3.24
CA GLY A 720 0.91 -27.20 3.33
C GLY A 720 -0.56 -26.78 3.49
N GLY A 721 -1.35 -27.54 4.24
CA GLY A 721 -2.66 -27.10 4.71
C GLY A 721 -3.75 -28.17 4.67
N SER A 722 -4.91 -27.81 5.23
CA SER A 722 -6.16 -28.55 4.97
C SER A 722 -6.57 -28.35 3.51
N PRO A 723 -6.88 -29.41 2.76
CA PRO A 723 -7.56 -29.28 1.47
C PRO A 723 -8.92 -28.61 1.65
N ILE A 724 -9.22 -27.65 0.77
CA ILE A 724 -10.50 -26.90 0.76
C ILE A 724 -11.01 -26.60 -0.66
N GLY A 725 -10.32 -27.12 -1.69
CA GLY A 725 -10.77 -27.07 -3.06
C GLY A 725 -10.05 -28.14 -3.87
N LEU A 726 -10.81 -28.90 -4.66
CA LEU A 726 -10.32 -29.99 -5.49
C LEU A 726 -10.92 -29.89 -6.89
N ALA A 727 -10.08 -29.90 -7.92
CA ALA A 727 -10.58 -29.87 -9.30
C ALA A 727 -9.71 -30.71 -10.23
N VAL A 728 -10.35 -31.35 -11.22
CA VAL A 728 -9.69 -32.12 -12.28
C VAL A 728 -9.71 -31.30 -13.58
N THR A 729 -8.67 -31.43 -14.39
CA THR A 729 -8.65 -30.80 -15.72
C THR A 729 -9.62 -31.49 -16.68
N PRO A 730 -10.22 -30.75 -17.65
CA PRO A 730 -11.12 -31.32 -18.65
C PRO A 730 -10.53 -32.46 -19.50
N ASP A 731 -9.20 -32.49 -19.69
CA ASP A 731 -8.50 -33.61 -20.35
C ASP A 731 -8.24 -34.82 -19.43
N GLY A 732 -8.59 -34.68 -18.15
CA GLY A 732 -8.44 -35.70 -17.11
C GLY A 732 -7.01 -36.01 -16.67
N LYS A 733 -5.99 -35.30 -17.16
CA LYS A 733 -4.57 -35.61 -16.91
C LYS A 733 -4.03 -35.07 -15.59
N THR A 734 -4.64 -34.00 -15.06
CA THR A 734 -4.15 -33.31 -13.86
C THR A 734 -5.27 -33.11 -12.85
N VAL A 735 -4.96 -33.31 -11.57
CA VAL A 735 -5.81 -32.92 -10.44
C VAL A 735 -5.08 -31.85 -9.63
N TYR A 736 -5.79 -30.76 -9.33
CA TYR A 736 -5.31 -29.64 -8.53
C TYR A 736 -5.99 -29.65 -7.17
N VAL A 737 -5.22 -29.40 -6.10
CA VAL A 737 -5.71 -29.36 -4.71
C VAL A 737 -5.24 -28.09 -4.04
N ALA A 738 -6.17 -27.23 -3.63
CA ALA A 738 -5.90 -26.01 -2.90
C ALA A 738 -5.92 -26.30 -1.39
N ASN A 739 -4.79 -26.05 -0.74
CA ASN A 739 -4.54 -26.36 0.67
C ASN A 739 -4.38 -25.06 1.47
N SER A 740 -5.16 -24.90 2.53
CA SER A 740 -5.15 -23.73 3.41
C SER A 740 -4.38 -24.03 4.70
N ASN A 741 -3.33 -23.25 4.95
CA ASN A 741 -2.51 -23.30 6.17
C ASN A 741 -2.69 -21.99 6.95
N ILE A 742 -3.01 -22.10 8.23
CA ILE A 742 -3.25 -20.94 9.12
C ILE A 742 -1.94 -20.43 9.74
N SER A 743 -0.90 -21.27 9.78
CA SER A 743 0.37 -21.04 10.47
C SER A 743 1.57 -20.77 9.54
N GLY A 744 1.39 -20.90 8.22
CA GLY A 744 2.44 -20.75 7.22
C GLY A 744 1.87 -20.52 5.81
N ASN A 745 2.69 -20.70 4.78
CA ASN A 745 2.24 -20.56 3.40
C ASN A 745 1.20 -21.64 3.06
N SER A 746 0.11 -21.21 2.43
CA SER A 746 -0.87 -22.10 1.79
C SER A 746 -0.32 -22.63 0.46
N THR A 747 -0.81 -23.76 -0.03
CA THR A 747 -0.24 -24.40 -1.22
C THR A 747 -1.28 -24.88 -2.23
N LEU A 748 -0.85 -25.02 -3.48
CA LEU A 748 -1.55 -25.72 -4.55
C LEU A 748 -0.75 -26.96 -4.92
N SER A 749 -1.26 -28.15 -4.60
CA SER A 749 -0.68 -29.41 -5.03
C SER A 749 -1.18 -29.78 -6.42
N VAL A 750 -0.29 -30.30 -7.25
CA VAL A 750 -0.57 -30.77 -8.61
C VAL A 750 -0.34 -32.27 -8.66
N ILE A 751 -1.32 -33.04 -9.14
CA ILE A 751 -1.31 -34.51 -9.19
C ILE A 751 -1.41 -34.94 -10.65
N ASP A 752 -0.50 -35.82 -11.08
CA ASP A 752 -0.55 -36.51 -12.38
C ASP A 752 -1.44 -37.75 -12.26
N THR A 753 -2.53 -37.80 -13.03
CA THR A 753 -3.53 -38.88 -12.96
C THR A 753 -3.10 -40.16 -13.67
N SER A 754 -2.02 -40.13 -14.45
CA SER A 754 -1.46 -41.31 -15.14
C SER A 754 -0.79 -42.28 -14.18
N ASN A 755 -0.27 -41.78 -13.06
CA ASN A 755 0.42 -42.53 -12.02
C ASN A 755 -0.11 -42.29 -10.59
N ASP A 756 -1.05 -41.35 -10.41
CA ASP A 756 -1.60 -40.90 -9.13
C ASP A 756 -0.50 -40.47 -8.14
N THR A 757 0.37 -39.55 -8.58
CA THR A 757 1.43 -38.95 -7.75
C THR A 757 1.42 -37.42 -7.79
N VAL A 758 1.87 -36.79 -6.71
CA VAL A 758 2.07 -35.33 -6.65
C VAL A 758 3.27 -34.95 -7.51
N SER A 759 3.03 -34.27 -8.63
CA SER A 759 4.02 -33.85 -9.62
C SER A 759 4.63 -32.48 -9.34
N ALA A 760 3.89 -31.59 -8.67
CA ALA A 760 4.37 -30.28 -8.24
C ALA A 760 3.63 -29.77 -6.98
N THR A 761 4.21 -28.77 -6.32
CA THR A 761 3.54 -27.99 -5.27
C THR A 761 3.97 -26.53 -5.37
N VAL A 762 2.98 -25.64 -5.38
CA VAL A 762 3.12 -24.19 -5.57
C VAL A 762 2.69 -23.48 -4.28
N ASN A 763 3.40 -22.43 -3.85
CA ASN A 763 2.93 -21.57 -2.76
C ASN A 763 1.85 -20.61 -3.28
N ILE A 764 0.75 -20.49 -2.55
CA ILE A 764 -0.38 -19.59 -2.88
C ILE A 764 -0.80 -18.78 -1.65
N GLU A 765 -1.56 -17.71 -1.89
CA GLU A 765 -2.31 -17.04 -0.82
C GLU A 765 -3.43 -17.93 -0.32
N THR A 766 -3.88 -17.71 0.93
CA THR A 766 -4.81 -18.60 1.62
C THR A 766 -6.09 -18.84 0.80
N PRO A 767 -6.30 -20.05 0.25
CA PRO A 767 -7.43 -20.31 -0.63
C PRO A 767 -8.76 -20.29 0.16
N GLY A 768 -9.86 -20.30 -0.59
CA GLY A 768 -11.22 -20.53 -0.11
C GLY A 768 -11.98 -21.56 -0.97
N GLY A 769 -11.69 -21.65 -2.27
CA GLY A 769 -12.28 -22.64 -3.18
C GLY A 769 -11.57 -22.68 -4.53
N LEU A 770 -11.79 -23.73 -5.32
CA LEU A 770 -11.04 -24.02 -6.56
C LEU A 770 -11.97 -24.42 -7.71
N ALA A 771 -11.74 -23.84 -8.90
CA ALA A 771 -12.29 -24.30 -10.17
C ALA A 771 -11.22 -24.27 -11.27
N ILE A 772 -11.49 -24.91 -12.40
CA ILE A 772 -10.67 -24.76 -13.62
C ILE A 772 -11.41 -23.86 -14.59
N ILE A 773 -10.71 -22.92 -15.23
CA ILE A 773 -11.22 -22.23 -16.42
C ILE A 773 -10.92 -23.14 -17.62
N PRO A 774 -11.94 -23.68 -18.32
CA PRO A 774 -11.75 -24.28 -19.64
C PRO A 774 -11.13 -23.23 -20.57
N ASP A 775 -10.20 -23.62 -21.44
CA ASP A 775 -9.63 -22.68 -22.40
C ASP A 775 -10.75 -22.22 -23.38
N PRO A 776 -11.07 -20.92 -23.50
CA PRO A 776 -12.19 -20.44 -24.31
C PRO A 776 -12.02 -20.62 -25.83
N GLU A 777 -10.82 -20.97 -26.31
CA GLU A 777 -10.61 -21.44 -27.69
C GLU A 777 -10.70 -22.97 -27.82
N SER A 778 -10.78 -23.70 -26.71
CA SER A 778 -10.82 -25.16 -26.67
C SER A 778 -12.19 -25.64 -27.11
N VAL A 779 -12.22 -26.35 -28.23
CA VAL A 779 -13.48 -26.86 -28.79
C VAL A 779 -13.59 -28.31 -28.40
N PHE A 780 -14.01 -28.56 -27.15
CA PHE A 780 -14.21 -29.92 -26.66
C PHE A 780 -15.12 -30.73 -27.61
N PRO A 781 -14.82 -32.02 -27.82
CA PRO A 781 -15.69 -32.87 -28.60
C PRO A 781 -17.02 -33.01 -27.86
N VAL A 782 -18.13 -33.07 -28.59
CA VAL A 782 -19.46 -33.34 -28.01
C VAL A 782 -19.89 -34.72 -28.45
N ALA A 783 -19.87 -35.67 -27.52
CA ALA A 783 -20.16 -37.07 -27.78
C ALA A 783 -21.63 -37.26 -28.13
N ASN A 784 -21.90 -37.67 -29.36
CA ASN A 784 -23.26 -37.92 -29.79
C ASN A 784 -23.32 -39.05 -30.81
N PHE A 785 -24.26 -39.96 -30.64
CA PHE A 785 -24.51 -41.06 -31.58
C PHE A 785 -25.93 -41.59 -31.45
N SER A 786 -26.31 -42.41 -32.43
CA SER A 786 -27.54 -43.19 -32.47
C SER A 786 -27.24 -44.67 -32.80
N SER A 787 -28.22 -45.54 -32.61
CA SER A 787 -28.18 -46.94 -33.03
C SER A 787 -29.42 -47.26 -33.86
N ASN A 788 -29.31 -48.19 -34.81
CA ASN A 788 -30.45 -48.60 -35.65
C ASN A 788 -31.54 -49.36 -34.86
N VAL A 789 -31.13 -50.08 -33.80
CA VAL A 789 -32.01 -50.78 -32.86
C VAL A 789 -31.42 -50.69 -31.45
N SER A 790 -32.29 -50.55 -30.45
CA SER A 790 -31.92 -50.59 -29.02
C SER A 790 -32.35 -51.87 -28.31
N GLU A 791 -33.14 -52.72 -28.98
CA GLU A 791 -33.62 -54.01 -28.47
C GLU A 791 -33.75 -55.04 -29.60
N GLY A 792 -33.51 -56.32 -29.30
CA GLY A 792 -33.74 -57.43 -30.23
C GLY A 792 -33.24 -58.78 -29.69
N PHE A 793 -33.30 -59.84 -30.50
CA PHE A 793 -32.91 -61.19 -30.09
C PHE A 793 -31.46 -61.54 -30.44
N ALA A 794 -30.80 -62.35 -29.62
CA ALA A 794 -29.46 -62.87 -29.90
C ALA A 794 -29.45 -63.85 -31.10
N PRO A 795 -28.50 -63.74 -32.06
CA PRO A 795 -27.48 -62.71 -32.18
C PRO A 795 -28.04 -61.38 -32.73
N LEU A 796 -27.82 -60.27 -32.01
CA LEU A 796 -28.33 -58.95 -32.39
C LEU A 796 -27.23 -58.11 -33.03
N SER A 797 -27.32 -57.87 -34.34
CA SER A 797 -26.44 -56.93 -35.05
C SER A 797 -26.97 -55.49 -34.92
N VAL A 798 -26.15 -54.62 -34.32
CA VAL A 798 -26.43 -53.19 -34.11
C VAL A 798 -25.44 -52.38 -34.93
N GLN A 799 -25.97 -51.49 -35.78
CA GLN A 799 -25.20 -50.44 -36.43
C GLN A 799 -25.25 -49.20 -35.56
N PHE A 800 -24.08 -48.71 -35.16
CA PHE A 800 -23.94 -47.42 -34.50
C PHE A 800 -23.61 -46.35 -35.54
N THR A 801 -24.25 -45.18 -35.40
CA THR A 801 -24.04 -44.02 -36.27
C THR A 801 -23.64 -42.84 -35.40
N ASP A 802 -22.40 -42.40 -35.58
CA ASP A 802 -21.84 -41.21 -34.95
C ASP A 802 -22.51 -39.93 -35.47
N SER A 803 -22.69 -38.99 -34.56
CA SER A 803 -23.18 -37.64 -34.80
C SER A 803 -22.47 -36.64 -33.89
N SER A 804 -21.26 -36.97 -33.43
CA SER A 804 -20.47 -36.18 -32.49
C SER A 804 -19.89 -34.94 -33.16
N GLU A 805 -19.80 -33.86 -32.40
CA GLU A 805 -19.20 -32.61 -32.87
C GLU A 805 -17.74 -32.51 -32.43
N ASN A 806 -16.92 -31.81 -33.21
CA ASN A 806 -15.54 -31.42 -32.88
C ASN A 806 -14.55 -32.57 -32.54
N THR A 807 -14.90 -33.81 -32.87
CA THR A 807 -14.07 -35.00 -32.65
C THR A 807 -13.05 -35.24 -33.77
N THR A 808 -11.91 -35.84 -33.41
CA THR A 808 -10.90 -36.37 -34.34
C THR A 808 -10.62 -37.86 -34.15
N GLY A 809 -11.22 -38.49 -33.14
CA GLY A 809 -10.99 -39.88 -32.79
C GLY A 809 -12.15 -40.48 -32.00
N TRP A 810 -12.44 -41.75 -32.26
CA TRP A 810 -13.53 -42.50 -31.64
C TRP A 810 -12.95 -43.70 -30.89
N ASN A 811 -13.54 -44.01 -29.73
CA ASN A 811 -13.27 -45.21 -28.96
C ASN A 811 -14.59 -45.76 -28.41
N TRP A 812 -15.09 -46.79 -29.06
CA TRP A 812 -16.31 -47.50 -28.69
C TRP A 812 -15.99 -48.63 -27.71
N ASN A 813 -16.80 -48.76 -26.67
CA ASN A 813 -16.89 -49.96 -25.83
C ASN A 813 -18.35 -50.43 -25.89
N PHE A 814 -18.59 -51.65 -26.38
CA PHE A 814 -19.94 -52.15 -26.60
C PHE A 814 -20.62 -52.71 -25.33
N GLY A 815 -19.88 -52.80 -24.22
CA GLY A 815 -20.38 -53.28 -22.92
C GLY A 815 -20.30 -54.79 -22.71
N ASP A 816 -19.88 -55.55 -23.72
CA ASP A 816 -19.63 -57.00 -23.67
C ASP A 816 -18.14 -57.38 -23.64
N GLY A 817 -17.26 -56.37 -23.57
CA GLY A 817 -15.80 -56.51 -23.64
C GLY A 817 -15.22 -56.27 -25.04
N ALA A 818 -16.05 -56.15 -26.09
CA ALA A 818 -15.61 -55.71 -27.40
C ALA A 818 -15.51 -54.18 -27.52
N ALA A 819 -14.63 -53.73 -28.40
CA ALA A 819 -14.33 -52.31 -28.63
C ALA A 819 -14.05 -52.03 -30.11
N SER A 820 -14.21 -50.77 -30.53
CA SER A 820 -13.87 -50.31 -31.90
C SER A 820 -13.31 -48.89 -31.90
N LYS A 821 -12.56 -48.54 -32.96
CA LYS A 821 -12.09 -47.17 -33.24
C LYS A 821 -12.65 -46.60 -34.55
N GLU A 822 -13.56 -47.32 -35.19
CA GLU A 822 -14.28 -46.83 -36.36
C GLU A 822 -15.26 -45.73 -35.96
N GLN A 823 -15.52 -44.78 -36.86
CA GLN A 823 -16.53 -43.75 -36.62
C GLN A 823 -17.94 -44.35 -36.50
N ASN A 824 -18.31 -45.25 -37.42
CA ASN A 824 -19.65 -45.84 -37.50
C ASN A 824 -19.60 -47.39 -37.47
N PRO A 825 -19.25 -48.00 -36.33
CA PRO A 825 -19.05 -49.45 -36.26
C PRO A 825 -20.38 -50.21 -36.30
N ALA A 826 -20.33 -51.40 -36.92
CA ALA A 826 -21.33 -52.44 -36.70
C ALA A 826 -20.80 -53.43 -35.65
N HIS A 827 -21.61 -53.75 -34.65
CA HIS A 827 -21.29 -54.78 -33.64
C HIS A 827 -22.39 -55.84 -33.58
N THR A 828 -22.07 -57.07 -33.18
CA THR A 828 -23.06 -58.15 -33.05
C THR A 828 -22.96 -58.80 -31.68
N TYR A 829 -23.99 -58.57 -30.86
CA TYR A 829 -24.11 -59.18 -29.55
C TYR A 829 -24.57 -60.63 -29.69
N LEU A 830 -23.69 -61.57 -29.34
CA LEU A 830 -23.93 -63.01 -29.51
C LEU A 830 -24.77 -63.65 -28.40
N SER A 831 -24.90 -62.99 -27.26
CA SER A 831 -25.60 -63.49 -26.07
C SER A 831 -26.72 -62.54 -25.63
N PRO A 832 -27.76 -63.06 -24.97
CA PRO A 832 -28.74 -62.23 -24.25
C PRO A 832 -28.09 -61.46 -23.10
N GLY A 833 -28.55 -60.23 -22.85
CA GLY A 833 -28.03 -59.34 -21.82
C GLY A 833 -28.36 -57.87 -22.08
N ASN A 834 -28.20 -57.04 -21.05
CA ASN A 834 -28.30 -55.59 -21.17
C ASN A 834 -26.89 -54.99 -21.22
N TYR A 835 -26.50 -54.50 -22.38
CA TYR A 835 -25.17 -53.98 -22.64
C TYR A 835 -25.18 -52.45 -22.63
N THR A 836 -24.27 -51.82 -21.88
CA THR A 836 -24.05 -50.37 -21.97
C THR A 836 -23.01 -50.09 -23.05
N ALA A 837 -23.46 -49.66 -24.23
CA ALA A 837 -22.57 -49.17 -25.26
C ALA A 837 -22.15 -47.72 -24.96
N CYS A 838 -20.85 -47.45 -25.04
CA CYS A 838 -20.23 -46.17 -24.77
C CYS A 838 -19.42 -45.73 -26.00
N LEU A 839 -19.61 -44.48 -26.44
CA LEU A 839 -18.70 -43.80 -27.35
C LEU A 839 -17.92 -42.76 -26.54
N ILE A 840 -16.60 -42.90 -26.49
CA ILE A 840 -15.68 -41.85 -26.05
C ILE A 840 -15.10 -41.20 -27.30
N VAL A 841 -15.38 -39.92 -27.50
CA VAL A 841 -14.75 -39.10 -28.55
C VAL A 841 -13.59 -38.30 -27.98
N ASN A 842 -12.60 -38.03 -28.81
CA ASN A 842 -11.42 -37.27 -28.43
C ASN A 842 -10.94 -36.34 -29.54
N ASN A 843 -10.30 -35.26 -29.11
CA ASN A 843 -9.50 -34.37 -29.92
C ASN A 843 -8.28 -33.89 -29.10
N PRO A 844 -7.41 -33.02 -29.62
CA PRO A 844 -6.26 -32.51 -28.87
C PRO A 844 -6.63 -31.75 -27.59
N ASP A 845 -7.84 -31.18 -27.54
CA ASP A 845 -8.36 -30.34 -26.46
C ASP A 845 -8.91 -31.17 -25.28
N GLY A 846 -9.53 -32.32 -25.55
CA GLY A 846 -10.00 -33.22 -24.50
C GLY A 846 -10.83 -34.40 -25.00
N THR A 847 -11.67 -34.92 -24.11
CA THR A 847 -12.55 -36.07 -24.36
C THR A 847 -13.94 -35.83 -23.84
N ASP A 848 -14.95 -36.36 -24.53
CA ASP A 848 -16.33 -36.46 -24.04
C ASP A 848 -16.87 -37.87 -24.28
N SER A 849 -17.91 -38.26 -23.56
CA SER A 849 -18.48 -39.60 -23.63
C SER A 849 -20.00 -39.61 -23.60
N LYS A 850 -20.60 -40.42 -24.48
CA LYS A 850 -22.03 -40.72 -24.49
C LYS A 850 -22.25 -42.21 -24.28
N PHE A 851 -23.37 -42.54 -23.62
CA PHE A 851 -23.76 -43.90 -23.32
C PHE A 851 -25.16 -44.19 -23.88
N THR A 852 -25.41 -45.45 -24.25
CA THR A 852 -26.76 -46.00 -24.48
C THR A 852 -26.85 -47.42 -23.95
N THR A 853 -28.07 -47.94 -23.77
CA THR A 853 -28.30 -49.35 -23.42
C THR A 853 -28.83 -50.09 -24.65
N ILE A 854 -28.28 -51.29 -24.90
CA ILE A 854 -28.77 -52.26 -25.88
C ILE A 854 -29.29 -53.48 -25.11
N THR A 855 -30.57 -53.79 -25.29
CA THR A 855 -31.24 -54.96 -24.69
C THR A 855 -31.20 -56.13 -25.67
N VAL A 856 -30.59 -57.25 -25.29
CA VAL A 856 -30.53 -58.46 -26.11
C VAL A 856 -31.29 -59.58 -25.41
N LEU A 857 -32.28 -60.13 -26.10
CA LEU A 857 -33.21 -61.15 -25.60
C LEU A 857 -32.82 -62.56 -26.06
N GLU A 858 -33.24 -63.58 -25.32
CA GLU A 858 -33.12 -64.98 -25.75
C GLU A 858 -33.95 -65.23 -27.01
N SER A 859 -33.28 -65.64 -28.10
CA SER A 859 -33.99 -66.14 -29.27
C SER A 859 -34.71 -67.43 -28.92
N SER A 860 -36.04 -67.42 -29.04
CA SER A 860 -36.85 -68.63 -28.85
C SER A 860 -36.49 -69.65 -29.94
N SER A 861 -35.70 -70.65 -29.60
CA SER A 861 -35.39 -71.77 -30.48
C SER A 861 -36.68 -72.42 -30.95
N GLY A 862 -36.87 -72.48 -32.26
CA GLY A 862 -38.07 -73.07 -32.87
C GLY A 862 -38.26 -74.53 -32.47
N ASP A 863 -39.53 -74.93 -32.45
CA ASP A 863 -40.01 -76.26 -32.07
C ASP A 863 -39.25 -77.41 -32.78
N ASP A 864 -38.76 -78.35 -31.98
CA ASP A 864 -37.83 -79.40 -32.43
C ASP A 864 -38.61 -80.55 -33.08
N SER A 865 -38.68 -80.53 -34.43
CA SER A 865 -39.44 -81.52 -35.20
C SER A 865 -38.56 -82.48 -36.00
N GLN A 866 -37.92 -83.45 -35.33
CA GLN A 866 -37.60 -84.73 -35.95
C GLN A 866 -37.80 -85.97 -35.05
N SER A 867 -38.18 -87.06 -35.73
CA SER A 867 -38.07 -88.46 -35.29
C SER A 867 -39.10 -89.03 -34.29
N SER A 868 -40.26 -89.41 -34.81
CA SER A 868 -40.74 -90.79 -34.61
C SER A 868 -41.31 -91.36 -35.91
N GLY A 869 -40.77 -92.49 -36.38
CA GLY A 869 -41.25 -93.17 -37.59
C GLY A 869 -42.42 -94.11 -37.30
N GLY A 870 -43.33 -94.30 -38.27
CA GLY A 870 -44.48 -95.18 -38.04
C GLY A 870 -45.48 -95.29 -39.19
N SER A 871 -45.11 -96.00 -40.26
CA SER A 871 -45.99 -96.84 -41.09
C SER A 871 -47.38 -96.36 -41.57
N SER A 872 -47.49 -96.36 -42.91
CA SER A 872 -48.50 -97.09 -43.70
C SER A 872 -49.73 -96.37 -44.32
N LYS A 873 -49.80 -96.54 -45.65
CA LYS A 873 -50.96 -96.90 -46.50
C LYS A 873 -52.25 -96.06 -46.48
N GLY A 874 -52.65 -95.70 -47.71
CA GLY A 874 -54.04 -95.43 -48.12
C GLY A 874 -54.30 -93.94 -48.36
N GLY A 875 -54.92 -93.50 -49.46
CA GLY A 875 -55.36 -94.24 -50.63
C GLY A 875 -56.63 -93.68 -51.27
N SER A 876 -56.49 -93.08 -52.46
CA SER A 876 -57.52 -92.91 -53.50
C SER A 876 -58.71 -91.95 -53.28
N SER A 877 -59.00 -91.22 -54.38
CA SER A 877 -60.29 -90.62 -54.80
C SER A 877 -60.92 -89.52 -53.91
N GLY A 878 -61.43 -88.43 -54.49
CA GLY A 878 -61.45 -88.02 -55.90
C GLY A 878 -62.24 -86.71 -56.10
N GLY A 879 -62.17 -86.13 -57.31
CA GLY A 879 -62.81 -84.85 -57.65
C GLY A 879 -61.97 -84.08 -58.67
#